data_AF-A0A4Q0PFN8-F1
#
_entry.id   AF-A0A4Q0PFN8-F1
#
_cell.length_a   1.000
_cell.length_b   1.000
_cell.length_c   1.000
_cell.angle_alpha   90.00
_cell.angle_beta   90.00
_cell.angle_gamma   90.00
#
_symmetry.space_group_name_H-M   'P 1'
#
loop_
_entity.id
_entity.type
_entity.pdbx_description
1 polymer ?
#
loop_
_entity_poly.entity_id
_entity_poly.type
_entity_poly.pdbx_seq_one_letter_code
_entity_poly.pdbx_strand_id
1 'polypeptide(L)'
;MPGPNNRPIAGNSTTVVNETTIQNILNQEIFNNTGYTSITDIIQNLEANGGEIIELGDIGFTEDTTVYDFINASGDTWQLEENTMYFFTAQSGDYSHLYYWQGDTPLTIGAGGTPVTVDDFEILLISDNSKPEIPDNSLPKGLAGQAYYIKQGNEVEPDYTLKRGIVTETEAEFTEATTQEISLAEVFNQWQFFSHSGSKNAALASPPNYPGLDPGGFGGTPLTQDIIDQKKAWGYDPVNDRIFLTQNFGVYSGFVSPKSYTNYILEASLSSTSSDDDYLGLVMAFQKDPVTGYEYTISVIRVLNELSGQGNITYALYYNFFQNGNQSQTHGLSQQISIIDGTDLAPIIEGQGNGWVGNHCKLRVERVGDVFSVKTSQFGSYDLDDATLLTIDLNDTPELERFKTGGQVGFSALSQANAFFSDVYFTGFNEYILDLRNGYDAPRIFSFDFENNLWAEDPNLTYNDIWGINRFVDDYLFGRVYYLGADKPIKLPGGSGAVVAGPSEIIEVRSKDQIINQDLDETKVYRLMKSIEINGTTERIRIDNLKKLAGLGHNDTTISVTGNNGIGFVSSGNGRNIDLENLQIAATGTGAKAFDVTDVDGTHEMRLLSVNFSGCKSLGDLRGYRQYYWNDIGLYGCQDGATFHGTSNGAYINGLNLFSFAATGTLFKEGDNLEFTNRFFSALNLDVPTGAKLLDFAPDVFQGNELMQFNGCIAKVNGVLDPENSKTLVPNISANDTVSKWTGNTGLHNSSIERFIEDTGVAGNFEISWLVDTYYLEMTADTTFTERDLPAPGKNTKEILIYLTGDFAPTFPAGWTVNQVGTYKGADVNEIRIKNIKTGIYFTQISNSLSIYPAPFIESIEPSGVTPNTTQDFIVKGSFFTPEGFGGIVGQTRTSSNFKNQGEYRFTADIGANEGDFDLFMNNGTETKKINAVSVVLGDVFQPLDVTDWTVLTGDFEFAQGKASVVDQLNVYKEANWNQVIDFTKNFRIDLAFTDSDNPHSLGQKDYIYMVRTSDDVRQFGFEMDYNSGYGLLRHTPNNSAITTGISDFRSYWLNDGTRRYILRIEWIDDIMTVKKVRENGTQDGPTGTITPPYGFDENMYIQVSLKYGAALLKYVEFTN
;
A
#
# COMPACT_ATOMS: atom_id res chain seq x y z
N MET A 1 -27.00 28.81 34.45
CA MET A 1 -25.73 29.35 34.96
C MET A 1 -25.37 28.62 36.23
N PRO A 2 -24.11 28.21 36.46
CA PRO A 2 -22.99 27.92 35.53
C PRO A 2 -22.79 26.38 35.43
N GLY A 3 -22.12 25.72 34.48
CA GLY A 3 -21.18 25.99 33.37
C GLY A 3 -20.70 24.60 32.85
N PRO A 4 -20.08 24.48 31.67
CA PRO A 4 -20.43 23.46 30.67
C PRO A 4 -19.31 22.46 30.22
N ASN A 5 -19.74 21.38 29.54
CA ASN A 5 -19.17 20.66 28.38
C ASN A 5 -17.67 20.24 28.29
N ASN A 6 -17.39 18.94 28.05
CA ASN A 6 -17.04 18.38 26.71
C ASN A 6 -16.54 16.92 26.74
N ARG A 7 -16.92 16.14 25.71
CA ARG A 7 -16.32 14.86 25.29
C ARG A 7 -15.11 15.10 24.35
N PRO A 8 -14.13 14.19 24.29
CA PRO A 8 -13.32 13.89 23.08
C PRO A 8 -13.69 12.48 22.53
N ILE A 9 -14.12 12.30 21.27
CA ILE A 9 -13.40 12.13 19.99
C ILE A 9 -12.62 10.80 19.88
N ALA A 10 -12.91 10.07 18.79
CA ALA A 10 -12.48 8.74 18.41
C ALA A 10 -11.00 8.62 18.01
N GLY A 11 -10.42 7.43 18.20
CA GLY A 11 -9.09 7.05 17.72
C GLY A 11 -9.13 5.72 16.94
N ASN A 12 -8.39 5.70 15.83
CA ASN A 12 -8.24 4.64 14.84
C ASN A 12 -7.77 3.30 15.42
N SER A 13 -8.33 2.20 14.89
CA SER A 13 -7.79 0.85 15.04
C SER A 13 -6.70 0.58 14.00
N THR A 14 -5.45 0.48 14.44
CA THR A 14 -4.32 -0.06 13.67
C THR A 14 -4.30 -1.58 13.80
N THR A 15 -4.19 -2.29 12.68
CA THR A 15 -4.02 -3.75 12.58
C THR A 15 -2.66 -4.14 13.15
N VAL A 16 -2.65 -5.06 14.13
CA VAL A 16 -1.44 -5.60 14.76
C VAL A 16 -0.77 -6.59 13.81
N VAL A 17 0.45 -6.27 13.33
CA VAL A 17 1.38 -7.27 12.78
C VAL A 17 2.09 -7.89 13.99
N ASN A 18 2.06 -9.22 14.12
CA ASN A 18 2.60 -9.87 15.33
C ASN A 18 4.14 -9.74 15.40
N GLU A 19 4.64 -9.61 16.62
CA GLU A 19 6.05 -9.46 17.01
C GLU A 19 6.93 -10.64 16.56
N THR A 20 6.33 -11.81 16.30
CA THR A 20 7.02 -13.05 15.94
C THR A 20 7.59 -13.01 14.52
N THR A 21 6.94 -12.28 13.59
CA THR A 21 7.45 -12.15 12.21
C THR A 21 8.69 -11.26 12.14
N ILE A 22 8.77 -10.23 12.99
CA ILE A 22 9.93 -9.31 13.05
C ILE A 22 11.14 -10.01 13.71
N GLN A 23 10.89 -10.80 14.76
CA GLN A 23 11.94 -11.58 15.45
C GLN A 23 12.56 -12.66 14.56
N ASN A 24 11.79 -13.30 13.68
CA ASN A 24 12.29 -14.35 12.79
C ASN A 24 13.17 -13.80 11.64
N ILE A 25 12.95 -12.55 11.23
CA ILE A 25 13.77 -11.87 10.21
C ILE A 25 15.14 -11.48 10.80
N LEU A 26 15.16 -10.95 12.03
CA LEU A 26 16.39 -10.55 12.73
C LEU A 26 17.31 -11.74 13.07
N ASN A 27 16.75 -12.89 13.43
CA ASN A 27 17.55 -14.07 13.81
C ASN A 27 18.17 -14.84 12.63
N GLN A 28 17.67 -14.64 11.39
CA GLN A 28 18.21 -15.34 10.21
C GLN A 28 19.35 -14.59 9.51
N GLU A 29 19.44 -13.25 9.62
CA GLU A 29 20.45 -12.48 8.87
C GLU A 29 21.84 -12.46 9.55
N ILE A 30 21.92 -12.61 10.88
CA ILE A 30 23.19 -12.52 11.62
C ILE A 30 24.10 -13.75 11.42
N PHE A 31 23.52 -14.96 11.28
CA PHE A 31 24.32 -16.19 11.11
C PHE A 31 24.71 -16.49 9.66
N ASN A 32 23.94 -16.00 8.68
CA ASN A 32 24.20 -16.29 7.27
C ASN A 32 25.37 -15.50 6.66
N ASN A 33 25.78 -14.38 7.28
CA ASN A 33 26.80 -13.48 6.74
C ASN A 33 28.18 -13.55 7.43
N THR A 34 28.34 -14.29 8.54
CA THR A 34 29.60 -14.28 9.31
C THR A 34 30.43 -15.56 9.21
N GLY A 35 29.87 -16.65 8.66
CA GLY A 35 30.58 -17.92 8.44
C GLY A 35 30.84 -18.75 9.72
N TYR A 36 30.34 -18.31 10.88
CA TYR A 36 30.46 -19.04 12.15
C TYR A 36 29.20 -19.88 12.41
N THR A 37 29.40 -21.10 12.92
CA THR A 37 28.32 -22.10 13.08
C THR A 37 27.69 -22.11 14.46
N SER A 38 28.28 -21.43 15.45
CA SER A 38 27.76 -21.33 16.81
C SER A 38 28.30 -20.09 17.53
N ILE A 39 27.60 -19.66 18.58
CA ILE A 39 28.05 -18.59 19.50
C ILE A 39 29.34 -18.99 20.24
N THR A 40 29.56 -20.29 20.46
CA THR A 40 30.80 -20.82 21.04
C THR A 40 32.01 -20.56 20.13
N ASP A 41 31.84 -20.65 18.80
CA ASP A 41 32.92 -20.36 17.83
C ASP A 41 33.30 -18.88 17.82
N ILE A 42 32.32 -18.00 18.06
CA ILE A 42 32.52 -16.54 18.15
C ILE A 42 33.27 -16.19 19.45
N ILE A 43 32.84 -16.74 20.59
CA ILE A 43 33.47 -16.50 21.89
C ILE A 43 34.92 -16.98 21.90
N GLN A 44 35.20 -18.18 21.39
CA GLN A 44 36.57 -18.72 21.32
C GLN A 44 37.48 -17.91 20.40
N ASN A 45 36.95 -17.28 19.34
CA ASN A 45 37.73 -16.42 18.46
C ASN A 45 38.11 -15.09 19.14
N LEU A 46 37.19 -14.52 19.93
CA LEU A 46 37.41 -13.26 20.65
C LEU A 46 38.40 -13.41 21.81
N GLU A 47 38.29 -14.50 22.57
CA GLU A 47 39.26 -14.84 23.62
C GLU A 47 40.65 -15.13 23.04
N ALA A 48 40.72 -15.80 21.89
CA ALA A 48 41.99 -16.08 21.20
C ALA A 48 42.71 -14.82 20.69
N ASN A 49 41.99 -13.70 20.54
CA ASN A 49 42.53 -12.39 20.17
C ASN A 49 42.75 -11.46 21.39
N GLY A 50 42.77 -12.01 22.61
CA GLY A 50 43.29 -11.34 23.80
C GLY A 50 42.31 -10.48 24.59
N GLY A 51 41.00 -10.58 24.33
CA GLY A 51 39.96 -9.87 25.09
C GLY A 51 39.42 -10.66 26.30
N GLU A 52 39.02 -9.95 27.35
CA GLU A 52 38.28 -10.48 28.51
C GLU A 52 36.78 -10.19 28.35
N ILE A 53 35.92 -11.17 28.64
CA ILE A 53 34.45 -11.07 28.47
C ILE A 53 33.80 -11.12 29.87
N ILE A 54 33.00 -10.11 30.20
CA ILE A 54 32.26 -10.03 31.48
C ILE A 54 30.77 -9.85 31.22
N GLU A 55 29.94 -10.65 31.90
CA GLU A 55 28.49 -10.57 31.84
C GLU A 55 27.98 -9.45 32.77
N LEU A 56 27.20 -8.50 32.24
CA LEU A 56 26.77 -7.29 32.95
C LEU A 56 25.85 -7.54 34.17
N GLY A 57 25.42 -8.77 34.40
CA GLY A 57 24.63 -9.17 35.57
C GLY A 57 25.37 -9.11 36.92
N ASP A 58 26.71 -9.00 36.91
CA ASP A 58 27.55 -9.03 38.12
C ASP A 58 28.01 -7.65 38.63
N ILE A 59 27.59 -6.54 37.98
CA ILE A 59 28.03 -5.18 38.36
C ILE A 59 26.94 -4.49 39.20
N GLY A 60 27.22 -4.23 40.48
CA GLY A 60 26.34 -3.46 41.36
C GLY A 60 26.38 -1.96 41.05
N PHE A 61 25.29 -1.41 40.51
CA PHE A 61 25.17 0.02 40.17
C PHE A 61 24.95 0.89 41.43
N THR A 62 25.71 1.98 41.58
CA THR A 62 25.49 3.03 42.60
C THR A 62 24.93 4.30 41.97
N GLU A 63 24.32 5.18 42.78
CA GLU A 63 23.50 6.34 42.36
C GLU A 63 24.21 7.41 41.50
N ASP A 64 25.53 7.29 41.27
CA ASP A 64 26.31 8.19 40.42
C ASP A 64 26.71 7.57 39.05
N THR A 65 26.23 6.37 38.71
CA THR A 65 26.53 5.74 37.40
C THR A 65 25.57 6.28 36.34
N THR A 66 26.03 7.18 35.49
CA THR A 66 25.31 7.62 34.28
C THR A 66 25.71 6.73 33.10
N VAL A 67 24.74 6.01 32.54
CA VAL A 67 24.89 5.25 31.29
C VAL A 67 24.77 6.24 30.12
N TYR A 68 25.87 6.48 29.41
CA TYR A 68 25.84 7.22 28.17
C TYR A 68 25.47 6.27 27.03
N ASP A 69 24.45 6.67 26.26
CA ASP A 69 24.03 6.07 25.00
C ASP A 69 25.22 6.05 24.01
N PHE A 70 25.38 4.99 23.23
CA PHE A 70 26.37 4.94 22.14
C PHE A 70 25.79 4.28 20.88
N ILE A 71 26.06 4.70 19.63
CA ILE A 71 26.44 5.95 18.96
C ILE A 71 26.02 5.71 17.49
N ASN A 72 25.42 6.72 16.84
CA ASN A 72 25.30 6.86 15.39
C ASN A 72 26.56 7.60 14.88
N ALA A 73 27.28 7.07 13.89
CA ALA A 73 28.29 7.85 13.15
C ALA A 73 28.61 7.22 11.78
N SER A 74 28.41 8.00 10.72
CA SER A 74 28.85 7.81 9.33
C SER A 74 30.38 8.03 9.19
N GLY A 75 31.05 7.31 8.27
CA GLY A 75 32.51 7.13 8.15
C GLY A 75 33.36 8.39 7.87
N ASP A 76 34.70 8.40 7.91
CA ASP A 76 35.72 7.37 8.15
C ASP A 76 36.99 8.03 8.73
N THR A 77 37.35 7.69 9.97
CA THR A 77 38.71 7.29 10.42
C THR A 77 38.68 7.09 11.94
N TRP A 78 38.54 5.85 12.39
CA TRP A 78 38.75 5.50 13.80
C TRP A 78 40.25 5.29 14.05
N GLN A 79 40.84 6.10 14.92
CA GLN A 79 41.96 5.65 15.75
C GLN A 79 41.32 5.14 17.04
N LEU A 80 41.57 3.88 17.42
CA LEU A 80 41.14 3.34 18.72
C LEU A 80 41.77 4.17 19.84
N GLU A 81 40.96 4.77 20.71
CA GLU A 81 41.46 5.38 21.93
C GLU A 81 41.62 4.31 23.03
N GLU A 82 42.82 4.28 23.63
CA GLU A 82 43.18 3.44 24.76
C GLU A 82 42.13 3.61 25.89
N ASN A 83 41.49 2.53 26.33
CA ASN A 83 40.41 2.46 27.35
C ASN A 83 38.94 2.70 26.91
N THR A 84 38.56 2.41 25.66
CA THR A 84 37.14 2.43 25.23
C THR A 84 36.48 1.04 25.34
N MET A 85 35.29 0.97 25.96
CA MET A 85 34.48 -0.26 26.12
C MET A 85 33.43 -0.38 25.01
N TYR A 86 33.26 -1.59 24.47
CA TYR A 86 32.29 -1.89 23.40
C TYR A 86 31.25 -2.91 23.89
N PHE A 87 29.97 -2.70 23.61
CA PHE A 87 28.87 -3.57 24.06
C PHE A 87 28.24 -4.35 22.89
N PHE A 88 27.86 -5.60 23.12
CA PHE A 88 27.12 -6.41 22.14
C PHE A 88 26.16 -7.40 22.81
N THR A 89 25.07 -7.73 22.14
CA THR A 89 24.06 -8.69 22.63
C THR A 89 24.21 -10.04 21.95
N ALA A 90 24.16 -11.13 22.72
CA ALA A 90 24.13 -12.49 22.18
C ALA A 90 23.09 -13.36 22.92
N GLN A 91 22.43 -14.27 22.19
CA GLN A 91 21.44 -15.19 22.77
C GLN A 91 22.11 -16.46 23.31
N SER A 92 21.82 -16.81 24.56
CA SER A 92 22.19 -18.11 25.12
C SER A 92 20.94 -18.81 25.61
N GLY A 93 20.49 -19.82 24.86
CA GLY A 93 19.16 -20.41 25.08
C GLY A 93 18.05 -19.39 24.85
N ASP A 94 17.09 -19.31 25.78
CA ASP A 94 15.91 -18.43 25.67
C ASP A 94 16.17 -16.97 26.14
N TYR A 95 17.40 -16.63 26.53
CA TYR A 95 17.75 -15.33 27.09
C TYR A 95 18.74 -14.57 26.21
N SER A 96 18.51 -13.26 26.04
CA SER A 96 19.46 -12.32 25.42
C SER A 96 20.36 -11.74 26.50
N HIS A 97 21.67 -11.97 26.37
CA HIS A 97 22.69 -11.47 27.30
C HIS A 97 23.42 -10.28 26.65
N LEU A 98 23.77 -9.27 27.46
CA LEU A 98 24.56 -8.11 27.06
C LEU A 98 25.99 -8.28 27.59
N TYR A 99 26.95 -8.30 26.69
CA TYR A 99 28.37 -8.45 26.98
C TYR A 99 29.10 -7.14 26.68
N TYR A 100 30.22 -6.91 27.38
CA TYR A 100 31.18 -5.88 26.97
C TYR A 100 32.53 -6.50 26.63
N TRP A 101 33.20 -5.89 25.66
CA TRP A 101 34.56 -6.19 25.23
C TRP A 101 35.45 -4.97 25.47
N GLN A 102 36.64 -5.23 26.02
CA GLN A 102 37.68 -4.24 26.24
C GLN A 102 39.01 -4.85 25.83
N GLY A 103 39.64 -4.28 24.81
CA GLY A 103 40.94 -4.73 24.32
C GLY A 103 41.57 -3.73 23.35
N ASP A 104 42.89 -3.82 23.20
CA ASP A 104 43.70 -2.83 22.47
C ASP A 104 43.77 -3.10 20.94
N THR A 105 43.08 -4.14 20.45
CA THR A 105 43.11 -4.62 19.05
C THR A 105 41.73 -4.60 18.38
N PRO A 106 41.58 -4.03 17.17
CA PRO A 106 40.27 -3.90 16.50
C PRO A 106 39.50 -5.21 16.30
N LEU A 107 38.17 -5.18 16.44
CA LEU A 107 37.27 -6.30 16.19
C LEU A 107 37.23 -6.67 14.70
N THR A 108 37.52 -7.93 14.36
CA THR A 108 37.47 -8.47 12.98
C THR A 108 36.47 -9.62 12.87
N ILE A 109 35.62 -9.61 11.83
CA ILE A 109 34.64 -10.69 11.56
C ILE A 109 34.97 -11.34 10.21
N GLY A 110 35.10 -12.67 10.19
CA GLY A 110 35.35 -13.47 8.99
C GLY A 110 36.82 -13.86 8.79
N ALA A 111 37.06 -15.03 8.20
CA ALA A 111 38.38 -15.69 8.10
C ALA A 111 39.41 -15.00 7.17
N GLY A 112 39.27 -13.70 6.91
CA GLY A 112 40.11 -12.91 6.00
C GLY A 112 40.70 -11.62 6.58
N GLY A 113 40.44 -11.28 7.85
CA GLY A 113 41.11 -10.16 8.53
C GLY A 113 40.65 -8.76 8.11
N THR A 114 39.38 -8.59 7.72
CA THR A 114 38.81 -7.26 7.46
C THR A 114 38.21 -6.68 8.75
N PRO A 115 38.62 -5.46 9.16
CA PRO A 115 37.98 -4.74 10.28
C PRO A 115 36.53 -4.37 9.95
N VAL A 116 35.65 -4.42 10.95
CA VAL A 116 34.25 -3.99 10.82
C VAL A 116 34.19 -2.47 10.62
N THR A 117 33.44 -1.98 9.63
CA THR A 117 33.28 -0.54 9.34
C THR A 117 31.84 -0.09 9.60
N VAL A 118 31.64 1.23 9.60
CA VAL A 118 30.34 1.89 9.81
C VAL A 118 29.30 1.53 8.75
N ASP A 119 29.74 1.24 7.53
CA ASP A 119 28.87 0.91 6.39
C ASP A 119 28.11 -0.42 6.58
N ASP A 120 28.55 -1.26 7.52
CA ASP A 120 27.88 -2.53 7.85
C ASP A 120 26.62 -2.33 8.73
N PHE A 121 26.31 -1.09 9.17
CA PHE A 121 25.24 -0.81 10.14
C PHE A 121 24.22 0.30 9.78
N GLU A 122 24.32 1.04 8.68
CA GLU A 122 23.39 2.15 8.38
C GLU A 122 22.34 1.87 7.28
N ILE A 123 21.15 1.43 7.70
CA ILE A 123 19.88 1.90 7.13
C ILE A 123 19.23 2.81 8.20
N LEU A 124 19.58 4.10 8.25
CA LEU A 124 18.68 5.23 8.57
C LEU A 124 19.38 6.63 8.48
N LEU A 125 19.20 7.31 7.36
CA LEU A 125 19.09 8.78 7.15
C LEU A 125 19.97 9.82 7.94
N ILE A 126 20.93 10.40 7.19
CA ILE A 126 21.27 11.84 6.97
C ILE A 126 21.86 12.74 8.10
N SER A 127 23.11 13.16 7.79
CA SER A 127 23.85 14.43 8.00
C SER A 127 24.68 14.68 9.27
N ASP A 128 26.00 14.67 9.09
CA ASP A 128 27.03 15.21 10.00
C ASP A 128 27.46 16.63 9.57
N ASN A 129 27.76 17.46 10.57
CA ASN A 129 28.31 18.81 10.50
C ASN A 129 29.53 18.85 11.45
N SER A 130 30.75 18.94 10.91
CA SER A 130 31.97 19.04 11.73
C SER A 130 32.36 20.49 12.07
N LYS A 131 32.11 20.87 13.35
CA LYS A 131 32.78 21.86 14.25
C LYS A 131 32.63 23.39 13.97
N PRO A 132 32.67 24.31 14.99
CA PRO A 132 33.02 24.16 16.42
C PRO A 132 31.89 24.51 17.43
N GLU A 133 32.04 24.11 18.70
CA GLU A 133 31.09 24.39 19.79
C GLU A 133 30.90 25.89 20.05
N ILE A 134 29.68 26.37 19.85
CA ILE A 134 29.13 27.63 20.37
C ILE A 134 28.11 27.25 21.47
N PRO A 135 28.07 27.95 22.62
CA PRO A 135 27.24 27.57 23.77
C PRO A 135 25.77 27.35 23.40
N ASP A 136 25.22 26.22 23.83
CA ASP A 136 23.92 25.62 23.43
C ASP A 136 22.67 26.37 23.95
N ASN A 137 22.70 27.70 24.00
CA ASN A 137 21.53 28.52 24.33
C ASN A 137 21.46 29.85 23.57
N SER A 138 22.25 30.03 22.50
CA SER A 138 22.25 31.28 21.71
C SER A 138 22.19 31.10 20.19
N LEU A 139 21.84 29.92 19.66
CA LEU A 139 21.60 29.78 18.22
C LEU A 139 20.10 30.04 17.90
N PRO A 140 19.77 31.09 17.12
CA PRO A 140 18.39 31.44 16.79
C PRO A 140 17.77 30.41 15.82
N LYS A 141 16.60 29.86 16.18
CA LYS A 141 15.85 28.87 15.37
C LYS A 141 15.58 29.39 13.94
N GLY A 142 16.25 28.82 12.94
CA GLY A 142 15.95 29.02 11.51
C GLY A 142 14.75 28.19 11.02
N LEU A 143 14.26 28.51 9.81
CA LEU A 143 13.20 27.77 9.11
C LEU A 143 13.74 26.43 8.55
N ALA A 144 12.84 25.47 8.29
CA ALA A 144 13.21 24.19 7.68
C ALA A 144 13.95 24.41 6.34
N GLY A 145 15.08 23.71 6.17
CA GLY A 145 15.95 23.81 4.98
C GLY A 145 17.07 24.86 5.07
N GLN A 146 17.13 25.65 6.15
CA GLN A 146 18.27 26.53 6.42
C GLN A 146 19.38 25.77 7.17
N ALA A 147 20.64 26.03 6.79
CA ALA A 147 21.83 25.61 7.53
C ALA A 147 22.52 26.87 8.12
N TYR A 148 23.41 26.71 9.10
CA TYR A 148 24.15 27.84 9.68
C TYR A 148 25.47 28.06 8.95
N TYR A 149 25.78 29.33 8.68
CA TYR A 149 26.96 29.71 7.91
C TYR A 149 27.68 30.84 8.59
N ILE A 150 29.00 30.86 8.42
CA ILE A 150 29.84 31.95 8.92
C ILE A 150 29.59 33.19 8.07
N LYS A 151 29.04 34.23 8.68
CA LYS A 151 28.86 35.54 8.07
C LYS A 151 30.20 36.26 7.94
N GLN A 152 30.93 36.37 9.05
CA GLN A 152 32.27 36.94 9.12
C GLN A 152 33.01 36.45 10.37
N GLY A 153 34.26 36.02 10.25
CA GLY A 153 35.06 35.55 11.39
C GLY A 153 34.46 34.28 12.04
N ASN A 154 33.94 34.40 13.26
CA ASN A 154 33.28 33.31 14.01
C ASN A 154 31.77 33.52 14.18
N GLU A 155 31.19 34.55 13.55
CA GLU A 155 29.76 34.86 13.65
C GLU A 155 28.97 34.00 12.66
N VAL A 156 27.91 33.31 13.12
CA VAL A 156 27.09 32.38 12.32
C VAL A 156 25.65 32.85 12.17
N GLU A 157 25.05 32.67 10.99
CA GLU A 157 23.64 32.97 10.70
C GLU A 157 22.93 31.81 9.97
N PRO A 158 21.65 31.52 10.29
CA PRO A 158 20.86 30.49 9.59
C PRO A 158 20.38 30.99 8.22
N ASP A 159 20.63 30.21 7.17
CA ASP A 159 20.34 30.60 5.80
C ASP A 159 20.30 29.39 4.83
N TYR A 160 19.77 29.57 3.62
CA TYR A 160 19.65 28.49 2.62
C TYR A 160 20.98 28.20 1.90
N THR A 161 21.25 26.91 1.67
CA THR A 161 22.44 26.42 0.94
C THR A 161 22.45 26.83 -0.52
N LEU A 162 21.26 26.91 -1.12
CA LEU A 162 21.06 27.39 -2.48
C LEU A 162 20.53 28.83 -2.43
N LYS A 163 21.28 29.73 -3.05
CA LYS A 163 20.92 31.11 -3.32
C LYS A 163 20.47 31.23 -4.77
N ARG A 164 19.52 32.13 -5.01
CA ARG A 164 19.18 32.55 -6.36
C ARG A 164 19.94 33.84 -6.64
N GLY A 165 20.56 33.92 -7.81
CA GLY A 165 21.40 35.05 -8.20
C GLY A 165 21.38 35.27 -9.72
N ILE A 166 21.92 36.38 -10.18
CA ILE A 166 22.26 36.59 -11.59
C ILE A 166 23.77 36.53 -11.72
N VAL A 167 24.25 35.64 -12.59
CA VAL A 167 25.68 35.53 -12.91
C VAL A 167 25.87 35.73 -14.40
N THR A 168 26.70 36.70 -14.78
CA THR A 168 26.95 37.04 -16.19
C THR A 168 28.39 36.69 -16.54
N GLU A 169 28.60 35.99 -17.65
CA GLU A 169 29.91 35.61 -18.17
C GLU A 169 30.23 36.34 -19.49
N THR A 170 29.22 36.94 -20.14
CA THR A 170 29.37 37.62 -21.44
C THR A 170 28.71 39.01 -21.45
N GLU A 171 29.12 39.86 -22.40
CA GLU A 171 28.55 41.20 -22.59
C GLU A 171 27.04 41.17 -22.89
N ALA A 172 26.59 40.16 -23.65
CA ALA A 172 25.18 39.99 -23.99
C ALA A 172 24.35 39.64 -22.74
N GLU A 173 24.86 38.72 -21.92
CA GLU A 173 24.22 38.34 -20.64
C GLU A 173 24.17 39.54 -19.69
N PHE A 174 25.24 40.33 -19.59
CA PHE A 174 25.25 41.53 -18.77
C PHE A 174 24.25 42.58 -19.25
N THR A 175 24.13 42.77 -20.56
CA THR A 175 23.13 43.68 -21.13
C THR A 175 21.72 43.18 -20.78
N GLU A 176 21.43 41.90 -20.99
CA GLU A 176 20.12 41.31 -20.67
C GLU A 176 19.78 41.41 -19.18
N ALA A 177 20.76 41.16 -18.30
CA ALA A 177 20.60 41.30 -16.86
C ALA A 177 20.32 42.75 -16.42
N THR A 178 20.89 43.73 -17.13
CA THR A 178 20.77 45.15 -16.77
C THR A 178 19.60 45.87 -17.44
N THR A 179 18.91 45.23 -18.39
CA THR A 179 17.77 45.80 -19.14
C THR A 179 16.46 45.02 -18.96
N GLN A 180 16.32 44.24 -17.88
CA GLN A 180 15.06 43.53 -17.61
C GLN A 180 13.93 44.52 -17.33
N GLU A 181 12.92 44.52 -18.21
CA GLU A 181 11.64 45.20 -18.00
C GLU A 181 10.53 44.16 -17.99
N ILE A 182 9.60 44.25 -17.03
CA ILE A 182 8.41 43.39 -17.01
C ILE A 182 7.32 44.05 -17.85
N SER A 183 6.83 43.35 -18.86
CA SER A 183 5.69 43.85 -19.68
C SER A 183 4.35 43.64 -18.96
N LEU A 184 3.35 44.49 -19.22
CA LEU A 184 1.99 44.29 -18.69
C LEU A 184 1.33 42.99 -19.19
N ALA A 185 1.73 42.51 -20.38
CA ALA A 185 1.35 41.20 -20.86
C ALA A 185 1.92 40.08 -19.97
N GLU A 186 3.16 40.20 -19.52
CA GLU A 186 3.77 39.24 -18.59
C GLU A 186 3.09 39.29 -17.22
N VAL A 187 2.84 40.50 -16.69
CA VAL A 187 2.08 40.69 -15.44
C VAL A 187 0.75 39.94 -15.51
N PHE A 188 -0.06 40.17 -16.56
CA PHE A 188 -1.36 39.52 -16.69
C PHE A 188 -1.28 37.99 -16.85
N ASN A 189 -0.27 37.50 -17.59
CA ASN A 189 -0.19 36.08 -17.92
C ASN A 189 0.43 35.24 -16.80
N GLN A 190 1.39 35.80 -16.04
CA GLN A 190 2.23 35.05 -15.11
C GLN A 190 2.00 35.38 -13.63
N TRP A 191 1.44 36.55 -13.29
CA TRP A 191 1.27 36.92 -11.89
C TRP A 191 0.09 36.17 -11.26
N GLN A 192 0.24 35.83 -9.99
CA GLN A 192 -0.72 35.04 -9.24
C GLN A 192 -1.91 35.90 -8.85
N PHE A 193 -3.13 35.42 -9.12
CA PHE A 193 -4.35 36.05 -8.66
C PHE A 193 -4.52 35.92 -7.13
N PHE A 194 -4.97 36.98 -6.47
CA PHE A 194 -5.37 36.95 -5.05
C PHE A 194 -6.72 37.63 -4.85
N SER A 195 -7.42 37.26 -3.77
CA SER A 195 -8.59 38.01 -3.33
C SER A 195 -8.86 37.88 -1.83
N HIS A 196 -9.22 38.99 -1.20
CA HIS A 196 -9.61 39.12 0.20
C HIS A 196 -11.08 39.52 0.31
N SER A 197 -11.82 38.84 1.20
CA SER A 197 -13.24 39.08 1.43
C SER A 197 -13.49 39.60 2.85
N GLY A 198 -14.25 40.69 2.94
CA GLY A 198 -14.76 41.24 4.19
C GLY A 198 -16.09 40.63 4.64
N SER A 199 -16.60 39.60 3.95
CA SER A 199 -17.96 39.09 4.18
C SER A 199 -18.13 38.39 5.53
N LYS A 200 -19.28 38.65 6.18
CA LYS A 200 -19.70 38.03 7.46
C LYS A 200 -19.84 36.49 7.40
N ASN A 201 -19.80 35.91 6.19
CA ASN A 201 -19.97 34.48 5.92
C ASN A 201 -18.65 33.75 5.60
N ALA A 202 -17.48 34.39 5.74
CA ALA A 202 -16.18 33.70 5.71
C ALA A 202 -16.01 32.65 6.84
N ALA A 203 -17.00 32.53 7.74
CA ALA A 203 -17.09 31.56 8.82
C ALA A 203 -17.33 30.08 8.40
N LEU A 204 -17.15 29.70 7.13
CA LEU A 204 -17.47 28.33 6.65
C LEU A 204 -16.28 27.50 6.14
N ALA A 205 -15.05 28.00 6.19
CA ALA A 205 -13.88 27.15 6.07
C ALA A 205 -12.81 27.65 7.04
N SER A 206 -12.48 26.83 8.02
CA SER A 206 -11.22 26.94 8.75
C SER A 206 -10.32 25.84 8.22
N PRO A 207 -9.18 26.17 7.60
CA PRO A 207 -8.65 27.53 7.37
C PRO A 207 -9.40 28.29 6.25
N PRO A 208 -9.37 29.64 6.25
CA PRO A 208 -9.96 30.46 5.20
C PRO A 208 -9.49 30.01 3.80
N ASN A 209 -10.43 29.80 2.89
CA ASN A 209 -10.10 29.45 1.50
C ASN A 209 -9.59 30.70 0.77
N TYR A 210 -8.35 30.63 0.28
CA TYR A 210 -7.77 31.62 -0.61
C TYR A 210 -7.54 31.03 -2.00
N PRO A 211 -7.93 31.72 -3.09
CA PRO A 211 -8.48 33.08 -3.14
C PRO A 211 -9.87 33.20 -2.48
N GLY A 212 -10.10 34.28 -1.74
CA GLY A 212 -11.34 34.54 -1.02
C GLY A 212 -12.50 34.80 -1.98
N LEU A 213 -13.50 33.94 -1.98
CA LEU A 213 -14.69 34.07 -2.81
C LEU A 213 -15.70 35.07 -2.21
N ASP A 214 -16.51 35.69 -3.07
CA ASP A 214 -17.62 36.55 -2.63
C ASP A 214 -18.93 35.75 -2.66
N PRO A 215 -19.61 35.49 -1.52
CA PRO A 215 -20.92 34.85 -1.52
C PRO A 215 -22.05 35.77 -2.00
N GLY A 216 -21.75 37.02 -2.37
CA GLY A 216 -22.70 38.05 -2.78
C GLY A 216 -23.28 38.82 -1.59
N GLY A 217 -23.39 40.14 -1.74
CA GLY A 217 -24.01 41.01 -0.71
C GLY A 217 -23.40 42.42 -0.55
N PHE A 218 -22.30 42.74 -1.23
CA PHE A 218 -21.58 44.02 -1.09
C PHE A 218 -21.64 44.92 -2.34
N GLY A 219 -22.67 44.81 -3.19
CA GLY A 219 -22.93 45.78 -4.28
C GLY A 219 -22.23 45.51 -5.63
N GLY A 220 -21.41 44.45 -5.74
CA GLY A 220 -20.77 44.02 -7.00
C GLY A 220 -21.20 42.62 -7.47
N THR A 221 -20.64 42.18 -8.60
CA THR A 221 -20.79 40.80 -9.09
C THR A 221 -19.98 39.84 -8.20
N PRO A 222 -20.55 38.71 -7.74
CA PRO A 222 -19.83 37.72 -6.96
C PRO A 222 -18.58 37.19 -7.68
N LEU A 223 -17.43 37.16 -7.00
CA LEU A 223 -16.24 36.46 -7.48
C LEU A 223 -16.38 34.96 -7.17
N THR A 224 -16.56 34.16 -8.23
CA THR A 224 -16.65 32.70 -8.16
C THR A 224 -15.36 32.03 -8.63
N GLN A 225 -15.15 30.77 -8.23
CA GLN A 225 -13.99 29.99 -8.70
C GLN A 225 -13.95 29.89 -10.24
N ASP A 226 -15.09 29.71 -10.90
CA ASP A 226 -15.19 29.68 -12.37
C ASP A 226 -14.69 30.96 -13.04
N ILE A 227 -14.93 32.13 -12.42
CA ILE A 227 -14.46 33.42 -12.95
C ILE A 227 -12.93 33.53 -12.82
N ILE A 228 -12.37 33.00 -11.73
CA ILE A 228 -10.92 32.96 -11.47
C ILE A 228 -10.24 32.00 -12.45
N ASP A 229 -10.75 30.77 -12.54
CA ASP A 229 -10.19 29.70 -13.38
C ASP A 229 -10.23 30.07 -14.87
N GLN A 230 -11.26 30.81 -15.30
CA GLN A 230 -11.38 31.29 -16.67
C GLN A 230 -10.63 32.61 -16.92
N LYS A 231 -9.89 33.13 -15.94
CA LYS A 231 -9.20 34.44 -15.97
C LYS A 231 -10.14 35.59 -16.41
N LYS A 232 -11.39 35.55 -15.98
CA LYS A 232 -12.43 36.52 -16.37
C LYS A 232 -12.56 37.70 -15.42
N ALA A 233 -11.90 37.69 -14.26
CA ALA A 233 -11.96 38.80 -13.30
C ALA A 233 -11.21 40.05 -13.78
N TRP A 234 -10.12 39.86 -14.53
CA TRP A 234 -9.35 40.94 -15.12
C TRP A 234 -9.02 40.62 -16.58
N GLY A 235 -8.66 41.64 -17.34
CA GLY A 235 -8.20 41.51 -18.71
C GLY A 235 -6.95 42.34 -18.97
N TYR A 236 -6.31 42.04 -20.10
CA TYR A 236 -5.23 42.83 -20.66
C TYR A 236 -5.67 43.42 -22.00
N ASP A 237 -5.50 44.73 -22.16
CA ASP A 237 -5.81 45.47 -23.38
C ASP A 237 -4.48 45.80 -24.09
N PRO A 238 -4.08 45.02 -25.11
CA PRO A 238 -2.81 45.21 -25.80
C PRO A 238 -2.77 46.46 -26.68
N VAL A 239 -3.91 47.10 -26.97
CA VAL A 239 -3.97 48.30 -27.81
C VAL A 239 -3.54 49.53 -27.01
N ASN A 240 -3.97 49.59 -25.75
CA ASN A 240 -3.69 50.71 -24.85
C ASN A 240 -2.65 50.36 -23.79
N ASP A 241 -2.05 49.16 -23.87
CA ASP A 241 -1.09 48.59 -22.92
C ASP A 241 -1.51 48.80 -21.45
N ARG A 242 -2.62 48.15 -21.07
CA ARG A 242 -3.19 48.29 -19.72
C ARG A 242 -3.84 47.00 -19.23
N ILE A 243 -3.75 46.77 -17.93
CA ILE A 243 -4.51 45.73 -17.23
C ILE A 243 -5.77 46.37 -16.66
N PHE A 244 -6.91 45.71 -16.80
CA PHE A 244 -8.20 46.26 -16.36
C PHE A 244 -9.08 45.24 -15.66
N LEU A 245 -9.90 45.71 -14.73
CA LEU A 245 -10.94 44.92 -14.07
C LEU A 245 -12.15 44.83 -15.00
N THR A 246 -12.64 43.62 -15.26
CA THR A 246 -13.68 43.38 -16.27
C THR A 246 -15.09 43.78 -15.80
N GLN A 247 -15.32 43.84 -14.49
CA GLN A 247 -16.61 44.11 -13.86
C GLN A 247 -16.42 44.61 -12.42
N ASN A 248 -17.47 45.11 -11.78
CA ASN A 248 -17.45 45.45 -10.36
C ASN A 248 -17.41 44.15 -9.51
N PHE A 249 -16.45 43.99 -8.59
CA PHE A 249 -16.36 42.89 -7.64
C PHE A 249 -16.36 43.38 -6.19
N GLY A 250 -17.14 42.72 -5.32
CA GLY A 250 -17.26 43.03 -3.89
C GLY A 250 -16.12 42.52 -3.00
N VAL A 251 -14.99 42.12 -3.59
CA VAL A 251 -13.79 41.62 -2.89
C VAL A 251 -12.57 42.41 -3.32
N TYR A 252 -11.61 42.56 -2.39
CA TYR A 252 -10.34 43.20 -2.70
C TYR A 252 -9.49 42.20 -3.46
N SER A 253 -9.23 42.45 -4.74
CA SER A 253 -8.63 41.47 -5.63
C SER A 253 -7.58 42.09 -6.53
N GLY A 254 -6.76 41.23 -7.12
CA GLY A 254 -5.72 41.65 -8.05
C GLY A 254 -4.73 40.55 -8.32
N PHE A 255 -3.50 40.94 -8.62
CA PHE A 255 -2.41 40.01 -8.91
C PHE A 255 -1.15 40.39 -8.15
N VAL A 256 -0.37 39.38 -7.78
CA VAL A 256 0.93 39.53 -7.15
C VAL A 256 2.00 38.77 -7.94
N SER A 257 3.21 39.32 -7.98
CA SER A 257 4.34 38.80 -8.73
C SER A 257 4.67 37.36 -8.34
N PRO A 258 5.15 36.52 -9.27
CA PRO A 258 5.55 35.15 -8.95
C PRO A 258 6.76 35.08 -8.01
N LYS A 259 7.51 36.19 -7.89
CA LYS A 259 8.70 36.32 -7.04
C LYS A 259 8.43 37.26 -5.87
N SER A 260 9.18 37.04 -4.80
CA SER A 260 9.22 37.90 -3.62
C SER A 260 10.36 38.93 -3.74
N TYR A 261 10.11 40.18 -3.35
CA TYR A 261 11.06 41.28 -3.46
C TYR A 261 11.32 41.97 -2.10
N THR A 262 12.60 42.21 -1.78
CA THR A 262 13.13 43.04 -0.70
C THR A 262 13.61 44.40 -1.20
N ASN A 263 13.95 44.55 -2.49
CA ASN A 263 14.22 45.84 -3.11
C ASN A 263 13.53 45.93 -4.46
N TYR A 264 12.76 46.99 -4.69
CA TYR A 264 12.10 47.22 -5.96
C TYR A 264 11.57 48.65 -6.09
N ILE A 265 11.28 49.06 -7.33
CA ILE A 265 10.38 50.19 -7.61
C ILE A 265 9.17 49.64 -8.35
N LEU A 266 7.97 50.00 -7.89
CA LEU A 266 6.70 49.76 -8.59
C LEU A 266 5.97 51.08 -8.74
N GLU A 267 5.76 51.51 -9.97
CA GLU A 267 5.03 52.71 -10.33
C GLU A 267 3.93 52.38 -11.33
N ALA A 268 2.75 52.98 -11.16
CA ALA A 268 1.62 52.77 -12.06
C ALA A 268 0.66 53.95 -12.07
N SER A 269 0.09 54.22 -13.24
CA SER A 269 -1.05 55.11 -13.42
C SER A 269 -2.34 54.34 -13.12
N LEU A 270 -3.22 54.90 -12.28
CA LEU A 270 -4.47 54.31 -11.83
C LEU A 270 -5.65 55.17 -12.31
N SER A 271 -6.63 54.56 -12.99
CA SER A 271 -7.85 55.23 -13.40
C SER A 271 -9.01 54.25 -13.60
N SER A 272 -10.22 54.77 -13.82
CA SER A 272 -11.40 53.99 -14.20
C SER A 272 -12.33 54.81 -15.09
N THR A 273 -13.05 54.13 -15.97
CA THR A 273 -14.14 54.75 -16.77
C THR A 273 -15.51 54.64 -16.08
N SER A 274 -15.57 54.08 -14.87
CA SER A 274 -16.79 53.99 -14.06
C SER A 274 -16.89 55.18 -13.11
N SER A 275 -18.11 55.70 -12.92
CA SER A 275 -18.40 56.80 -11.99
C SER A 275 -18.40 56.35 -10.53
N ASP A 276 -18.24 55.06 -10.27
CA ASP A 276 -18.00 54.49 -8.95
C ASP A 276 -16.74 55.11 -8.32
N ASP A 277 -16.65 55.06 -7.01
CA ASP A 277 -15.75 55.89 -6.21
C ASP A 277 -14.83 55.13 -5.24
N ASP A 278 -14.82 53.80 -5.39
CA ASP A 278 -14.17 52.83 -4.53
C ASP A 278 -12.66 52.68 -4.80
N TYR A 279 -12.02 51.61 -4.32
CA TYR A 279 -10.57 51.58 -4.10
C TYR A 279 -9.78 51.05 -5.30
N LEU A 280 -8.70 51.76 -5.64
CA LEU A 280 -7.60 51.29 -6.48
C LEU A 280 -6.28 51.39 -5.73
N GLY A 281 -5.35 50.48 -5.98
CA GLY A 281 -4.10 50.48 -5.23
C GLY A 281 -3.01 49.54 -5.76
N LEU A 282 -1.87 49.58 -5.09
CA LEU A 282 -0.75 48.67 -5.31
C LEU A 282 -0.54 47.79 -4.07
N VAL A 283 -0.20 46.53 -4.29
CA VAL A 283 0.25 45.61 -3.23
C VAL A 283 1.76 45.78 -3.11
N MET A 284 2.20 46.25 -1.94
CA MET A 284 3.60 46.53 -1.64
C MET A 284 4.34 45.27 -1.17
N ALA A 285 3.64 44.40 -0.46
CA ALA A 285 4.16 43.11 -0.05
C ALA A 285 3.01 42.13 0.16
N PHE A 286 3.17 40.92 -0.34
CA PHE A 286 2.25 39.81 -0.15
C PHE A 286 3.05 38.58 0.26
N GLN A 287 2.54 37.85 1.25
CA GLN A 287 3.06 36.55 1.65
C GLN A 287 1.93 35.59 1.96
N LYS A 288 2.12 34.33 1.60
CA LYS A 288 1.20 33.25 1.96
C LYS A 288 1.88 32.32 2.95
N ASP A 289 1.23 32.09 4.08
CA ASP A 289 1.68 31.10 5.05
C ASP A 289 1.59 29.70 4.42
N PRO A 290 2.70 28.96 4.30
CA PRO A 290 2.72 27.67 3.62
C PRO A 290 1.99 26.57 4.40
N VAL A 291 1.77 26.75 5.69
CA VAL A 291 1.10 25.78 6.57
C VAL A 291 -0.40 26.04 6.61
N THR A 292 -0.79 27.30 6.84
CA THR A 292 -2.22 27.66 7.01
C THR A 292 -2.89 28.08 5.72
N GLY A 293 -2.12 28.41 4.69
CA GLY A 293 -2.62 29.02 3.46
C GLY A 293 -3.06 30.47 3.63
N TYR A 294 -2.87 31.07 4.81
CA TYR A 294 -3.32 32.44 5.10
C TYR A 294 -2.48 33.47 4.34
N GLU A 295 -3.15 34.36 3.61
CA GLU A 295 -2.52 35.42 2.83
C GLU A 295 -2.35 36.68 3.69
N TYR A 296 -1.21 37.35 3.60
CA TYR A 296 -0.89 38.58 4.33
C TYR A 296 -0.48 39.65 3.33
N THR A 297 -1.00 40.87 3.47
CA THR A 297 -0.68 41.98 2.56
C THR A 297 -0.29 43.27 3.26
N ILE A 298 0.59 44.04 2.63
CA ILE A 298 0.72 45.49 2.79
C ILE A 298 0.28 46.13 1.48
N SER A 299 -0.68 47.04 1.55
CA SER A 299 -1.26 47.68 0.38
C SER A 299 -1.30 49.19 0.54
N VAL A 300 -0.99 49.91 -0.54
CA VAL A 300 -1.28 51.34 -0.67
C VAL A 300 -2.56 51.52 -1.48
N ILE A 301 -3.49 52.33 -0.97
CA ILE A 301 -4.79 52.55 -1.59
C ILE A 301 -5.06 54.02 -1.90
N ARG A 302 -5.84 54.25 -2.95
CA ARG A 302 -6.44 55.53 -3.35
C ARG A 302 -7.94 55.34 -3.54
N VAL A 303 -8.73 56.31 -3.10
CA VAL A 303 -10.19 56.25 -3.11
C VAL A 303 -10.78 57.67 -3.17
N LEU A 304 -11.98 57.81 -3.75
CA LEU A 304 -12.67 59.10 -3.96
C LEU A 304 -13.91 59.27 -3.07
N ASN A 305 -14.41 58.21 -2.43
CA ASN A 305 -15.48 58.28 -1.44
C ASN A 305 -15.53 57.02 -0.55
N GLU A 306 -16.04 57.13 0.68
CA GLU A 306 -15.96 56.09 1.70
C GLU A 306 -16.95 54.91 1.48
N LEU A 307 -16.48 53.67 1.67
CA LEU A 307 -17.32 52.54 2.11
C LEU A 307 -17.63 52.69 3.60
N SER A 308 -18.91 52.80 3.97
CA SER A 308 -19.37 53.08 5.33
C SER A 308 -18.60 52.33 6.44
N GLY A 309 -17.85 53.05 7.29
CA GLY A 309 -17.24 52.54 8.51
C GLY A 309 -15.69 52.53 8.55
N GLN A 310 -15.02 53.18 7.60
CA GLN A 310 -13.55 53.26 7.50
C GLN A 310 -12.99 54.71 7.61
N GLY A 311 -13.84 55.73 7.73
CA GLY A 311 -13.44 57.14 7.81
C GLY A 311 -13.15 57.77 6.44
N ASN A 312 -13.02 59.09 6.40
CA ASN A 312 -12.77 59.89 5.18
C ASN A 312 -11.34 59.69 4.64
N ILE A 313 -10.97 58.47 4.24
CA ILE A 313 -9.63 58.16 3.75
C ILE A 313 -9.57 58.45 2.25
N THR A 314 -8.50 59.08 1.76
CA THR A 314 -8.25 59.25 0.31
C THR A 314 -6.95 58.60 -0.15
N TYR A 315 -6.00 58.43 0.78
CA TYR A 315 -4.68 57.85 0.56
C TYR A 315 -4.15 57.25 1.86
N ALA A 316 -3.84 55.95 1.87
CA ALA A 316 -3.38 55.27 3.09
C ALA A 316 -2.64 53.96 2.80
N LEU A 317 -1.87 53.51 3.80
CA LEU A 317 -1.24 52.20 3.85
C LEU A 317 -2.01 51.27 4.79
N TYR A 318 -2.25 50.04 4.36
CA TYR A 318 -3.01 49.04 5.09
C TYR A 318 -2.30 47.70 5.16
N TYR A 319 -2.35 47.06 6.32
CA TYR A 319 -2.05 45.65 6.50
C TYR A 319 -3.35 44.84 6.39
N ASN A 320 -3.33 43.77 5.58
CA ASN A 320 -4.47 42.86 5.34
C ASN A 320 -5.77 43.58 4.92
N PHE A 321 -5.66 44.55 4.01
CA PHE A 321 -6.82 45.36 3.58
C PHE A 321 -7.99 44.47 3.12
N PHE A 322 -9.19 44.78 3.63
CA PHE A 322 -10.45 44.09 3.33
C PHE A 322 -10.47 42.57 3.63
N GLN A 323 -9.58 42.10 4.49
CA GLN A 323 -9.52 40.72 4.94
C GLN A 323 -10.15 40.59 6.34
N ASN A 324 -11.10 39.67 6.50
CA ASN A 324 -11.72 39.31 7.79
C ASN A 324 -12.56 40.37 8.53
N GLY A 325 -12.86 41.52 7.93
CA GLY A 325 -13.79 42.54 8.46
C GLY A 325 -13.47 43.07 9.88
N ASN A 326 -14.18 44.12 10.34
CA ASN A 326 -13.90 44.79 11.61
C ASN A 326 -14.27 44.01 12.91
N GLN A 327 -14.59 42.69 12.86
CA GLN A 327 -15.20 42.00 14.03
C GLN A 327 -14.67 40.60 14.41
N SER A 328 -13.50 40.14 13.94
CA SER A 328 -12.98 38.86 14.45
C SER A 328 -12.00 39.05 15.62
N GLN A 329 -12.51 39.02 16.85
CA GLN A 329 -11.70 38.74 18.06
C GLN A 329 -11.54 37.23 18.31
N THR A 330 -12.17 36.38 17.49
CA THR A 330 -12.43 34.98 17.86
C THR A 330 -11.34 33.99 17.45
N HIS A 331 -10.33 34.40 16.66
CA HIS A 331 -9.40 33.44 16.04
C HIS A 331 -7.90 33.74 16.19
N GLY A 332 -7.49 34.82 16.86
CA GLY A 332 -6.06 35.15 17.00
C GLY A 332 -5.34 35.42 15.66
N LEU A 333 -6.08 35.56 14.56
CA LEU A 333 -5.60 35.92 13.23
C LEU A 333 -5.72 37.44 13.05
N SER A 334 -4.69 38.07 12.48
CA SER A 334 -4.55 39.53 12.46
C SER A 334 -5.66 40.22 11.67
N GLN A 335 -6.30 41.19 12.33
CA GLN A 335 -7.29 42.10 11.74
C GLN A 335 -6.64 42.97 10.65
N GLN A 336 -7.44 43.59 9.78
CA GLN A 336 -6.95 44.69 8.94
C GLN A 336 -6.45 45.84 9.83
N ILE A 337 -5.32 46.46 9.48
CA ILE A 337 -4.74 47.57 10.25
C ILE A 337 -4.44 48.71 9.28
N SER A 338 -4.95 49.91 9.57
CA SER A 338 -4.46 51.13 8.90
C SER A 338 -3.09 51.45 9.51
N ILE A 339 -2.04 51.33 8.69
CA ILE A 339 -0.67 51.53 9.15
C ILE A 339 -0.36 53.03 9.20
N ILE A 340 -0.66 53.74 8.10
CA ILE A 340 -0.48 55.18 7.98
C ILE A 340 -1.65 55.77 7.20
N ASP A 341 -2.27 56.81 7.74
CA ASP A 341 -3.27 57.65 7.08
C ASP A 341 -2.59 58.86 6.44
N GLY A 342 -2.60 58.93 5.11
CA GLY A 342 -2.01 59.99 4.29
C GLY A 342 -3.03 60.93 3.68
N THR A 343 -4.28 60.90 4.14
CA THR A 343 -5.41 61.63 3.54
C THR A 343 -5.14 63.14 3.41
N ASP A 344 -4.58 63.75 4.45
CA ASP A 344 -4.27 65.18 4.46
C ASP A 344 -3.20 65.58 3.44
N LEU A 345 -2.40 64.63 2.97
CA LEU A 345 -1.34 64.86 1.98
C LEU A 345 -1.87 64.79 0.54
N ALA A 346 -2.90 63.96 0.29
CA ALA A 346 -3.53 63.80 -1.01
C ALA A 346 -5.07 63.91 -0.92
N PRO A 347 -5.60 65.09 -0.54
CA PRO A 347 -7.04 65.28 -0.36
C PRO A 347 -7.79 65.35 -1.70
N ILE A 348 -9.10 65.12 -1.65
CA ILE A 348 -9.99 65.46 -2.77
C ILE A 348 -10.19 66.97 -2.80
N ILE A 349 -9.94 67.61 -3.95
CA ILE A 349 -10.04 69.06 -4.09
C ILE A 349 -11.51 69.47 -4.29
N GLU A 350 -11.92 70.60 -3.71
CA GLU A 350 -13.27 71.14 -3.85
C GLU A 350 -13.64 71.36 -5.33
N GLY A 351 -14.75 70.75 -5.77
CA GLY A 351 -15.23 70.78 -7.16
C GLY A 351 -14.75 69.63 -8.05
N GLN A 352 -13.88 68.76 -7.53
CA GLN A 352 -13.52 67.50 -8.14
C GLN A 352 -14.66 66.49 -7.93
N GLY A 353 -15.11 65.82 -8.99
CA GLY A 353 -16.22 64.86 -8.90
C GLY A 353 -15.88 63.70 -7.97
N ASN A 354 -16.88 63.17 -7.26
CA ASN A 354 -16.68 62.15 -6.22
C ASN A 354 -16.35 60.74 -6.74
N GLY A 355 -16.16 60.52 -8.05
CA GLY A 355 -15.93 59.18 -8.61
C GLY A 355 -14.84 59.15 -9.68
N TRP A 356 -14.43 57.95 -10.11
CA TRP A 356 -13.22 57.81 -10.94
C TRP A 356 -13.34 58.34 -12.36
N VAL A 357 -14.53 58.51 -12.91
CA VAL A 357 -14.71 59.14 -14.24
C VAL A 357 -14.12 60.55 -14.26
N GLY A 358 -13.09 60.72 -15.09
CA GLY A 358 -12.37 61.99 -15.24
C GLY A 358 -11.29 62.22 -14.17
N ASN A 359 -11.21 61.36 -13.16
CA ASN A 359 -10.16 61.33 -12.15
C ASN A 359 -9.14 60.21 -12.44
N HIS A 360 -7.91 60.46 -12.06
CA HIS A 360 -6.78 59.55 -12.21
C HIS A 360 -5.68 59.95 -11.24
N CYS A 361 -4.77 59.04 -10.96
CA CYS A 361 -3.57 59.34 -10.19
C CYS A 361 -2.42 58.41 -10.59
N LYS A 362 -1.24 58.68 -10.06
CA LYS A 362 -0.08 57.80 -10.14
C LYS A 362 0.35 57.40 -8.73
N LEU A 363 0.70 56.13 -8.54
CA LEU A 363 1.32 55.64 -7.32
C LEU A 363 2.74 55.19 -7.64
N ARG A 364 3.67 55.47 -6.73
CA ARG A 364 5.03 54.92 -6.73
C ARG A 364 5.34 54.35 -5.36
N VAL A 365 5.75 53.09 -5.34
CA VAL A 365 6.28 52.38 -4.19
C VAL A 365 7.74 52.08 -4.47
N GLU A 366 8.60 52.46 -3.55
CA GLU A 366 10.01 52.10 -3.53
C GLU A 366 10.28 51.34 -2.25
N ARG A 367 10.88 50.16 -2.38
CA ARG A 367 11.32 49.34 -1.25
C ARG A 367 12.82 49.21 -1.28
N VAL A 368 13.46 49.48 -0.14
CA VAL A 368 14.89 49.22 0.08
C VAL A 368 15.04 48.45 1.39
N GLY A 369 15.26 47.14 1.28
CA GLY A 369 15.33 46.20 2.41
C GLY A 369 14.05 46.21 3.26
N ASP A 370 14.16 46.78 4.46
CA ASP A 370 13.09 46.86 5.45
C ASP A 370 12.27 48.15 5.35
N VAL A 371 12.64 49.11 4.49
CA VAL A 371 11.97 50.41 4.40
C VAL A 371 11.18 50.53 3.11
N PHE A 372 9.93 50.98 3.21
CA PHE A 372 9.14 51.43 2.05
C PHE A 372 8.99 52.94 2.06
N SER A 373 9.15 53.54 0.88
CA SER A 373 8.84 54.91 0.55
C SER A 373 7.73 54.93 -0.50
N VAL A 374 6.60 55.54 -0.17
CA VAL A 374 5.40 55.54 -1.02
C VAL A 374 4.97 56.96 -1.28
N LYS A 375 4.72 57.31 -2.54
CA LYS A 375 4.17 58.62 -2.91
C LYS A 375 3.12 58.48 -3.99
N THR A 376 2.33 59.53 -4.15
CA THR A 376 1.25 59.58 -5.12
C THR A 376 1.13 60.96 -5.77
N SER A 377 0.48 61.05 -6.92
CA SER A 377 0.06 62.34 -7.47
C SER A 377 -1.24 62.82 -6.82
N GLN A 378 -1.49 64.13 -6.86
CA GLN A 378 -2.83 64.66 -6.61
C GLN A 378 -3.82 64.13 -7.67
N PHE A 379 -5.10 63.95 -7.30
CA PHE A 379 -6.09 63.46 -8.27
C PHE A 379 -6.21 64.41 -9.47
N GLY A 380 -6.28 63.85 -10.68
CA GLY A 380 -6.34 64.59 -11.94
C GLY A 380 -4.96 64.97 -12.52
N SER A 381 -3.88 64.47 -11.91
CA SER A 381 -2.52 64.55 -12.41
C SER A 381 -1.83 63.19 -12.39
N TYR A 382 -0.85 62.97 -13.27
CA TYR A 382 0.09 61.85 -13.20
C TYR A 382 1.46 62.27 -12.64
N ASP A 383 1.67 63.56 -12.35
CA ASP A 383 2.92 64.04 -11.75
C ASP A 383 2.95 63.66 -10.27
N LEU A 384 3.92 62.82 -9.88
CA LEU A 384 4.11 62.43 -8.48
C LEU A 384 4.43 63.66 -7.63
N ASP A 385 3.78 63.75 -6.47
CA ASP A 385 3.94 64.86 -5.54
C ASP A 385 4.76 64.40 -4.33
N ASP A 386 5.98 64.93 -4.19
CA ASP A 386 6.88 64.57 -3.08
C ASP A 386 6.31 64.98 -1.71
N ALA A 387 5.34 65.90 -1.65
CA ALA A 387 4.65 66.25 -0.41
C ALA A 387 3.73 65.11 0.11
N THR A 388 3.49 64.09 -0.71
CA THR A 388 2.67 62.91 -0.36
C THR A 388 3.48 61.73 0.17
N LEU A 389 4.79 61.90 0.40
CA LEU A 389 5.66 60.81 0.83
C LEU A 389 5.22 60.22 2.18
N LEU A 390 4.91 58.93 2.17
CA LEU A 390 4.76 58.08 3.36
C LEU A 390 5.97 57.14 3.45
N THR A 391 6.51 56.98 4.66
CA THR A 391 7.61 56.05 4.93
C THR A 391 7.19 55.09 6.04
N ILE A 392 7.47 53.81 5.85
CA ILE A 392 7.21 52.74 6.81
C ILE A 392 8.45 51.85 6.91
N ASP A 393 8.92 51.60 8.13
CA ASP A 393 9.96 50.62 8.40
C ASP A 393 9.29 49.33 8.92
N LEU A 394 9.65 48.17 8.36
CA LEU A 394 9.15 46.86 8.80
C LEU A 394 9.52 46.53 10.25
N ASN A 395 10.44 47.29 10.86
CA ASN A 395 10.78 47.23 12.28
C ASN A 395 9.79 47.99 13.18
N ASP A 396 8.90 48.83 12.63
CA ASP A 396 8.02 49.70 13.41
C ASP A 396 6.94 48.94 14.20
N THR A 397 6.45 47.81 13.66
CA THR A 397 5.39 47.00 14.31
C THR A 397 5.59 45.50 14.08
N PRO A 398 5.36 44.64 15.10
CA PRO A 398 5.57 43.19 14.99
C PRO A 398 4.79 42.50 13.86
N GLU A 399 3.63 43.02 13.49
CA GLU A 399 2.77 42.45 12.44
C GLU A 399 3.45 42.42 11.06
N LEU A 400 4.42 43.33 10.85
CA LEU A 400 5.15 43.53 9.61
C LEU A 400 6.43 42.69 9.51
N GLU A 401 6.88 42.08 10.60
CA GLU A 401 8.13 41.33 10.70
C GLU A 401 8.23 40.25 9.61
N ARG A 402 7.11 39.61 9.27
CA ARG A 402 7.02 38.59 8.21
C ARG A 402 7.56 39.07 6.88
N PHE A 403 7.37 40.34 6.52
CA PHE A 403 7.76 40.85 5.22
C PHE A 403 9.24 41.19 5.10
N LYS A 404 10.03 41.10 6.18
CA LYS A 404 11.48 41.36 6.16
C LYS A 404 12.24 40.40 5.23
N THR A 405 11.74 39.17 5.11
CA THR A 405 12.28 38.16 4.18
C THR A 405 11.89 38.41 2.71
N GLY A 406 11.18 39.50 2.43
CA GLY A 406 10.66 39.88 1.11
C GLY A 406 9.14 39.80 1.03
N GLY A 407 8.55 40.32 -0.04
CA GLY A 407 7.13 40.09 -0.33
C GLY A 407 6.84 40.17 -1.83
N GLN A 408 5.83 39.43 -2.29
CA GLN A 408 5.34 39.55 -3.66
C GLN A 408 4.66 40.94 -3.81
N VAL A 409 4.80 41.55 -4.99
CA VAL A 409 4.29 42.92 -5.25
C VAL A 409 3.17 42.85 -6.29
N GLY A 410 2.28 43.83 -6.33
CA GLY A 410 1.02 43.63 -7.05
C GLY A 410 0.23 44.88 -7.37
N PHE A 411 -0.90 44.64 -8.04
CA PHE A 411 -1.95 45.61 -8.32
C PHE A 411 -3.22 45.18 -7.63
N SER A 412 -4.10 46.11 -7.30
CA SER A 412 -5.32 45.78 -6.56
C SER A 412 -6.47 46.74 -6.80
N ALA A 413 -7.68 46.20 -6.77
CA ALA A 413 -8.93 46.96 -6.82
C ALA A 413 -9.99 46.33 -5.92
N LEU A 414 -10.90 47.15 -5.39
CA LEU A 414 -12.10 46.72 -4.67
C LEU A 414 -13.26 47.57 -5.14
N SER A 415 -14.36 46.92 -5.52
CA SER A 415 -15.64 47.55 -5.83
C SER A 415 -15.62 48.60 -6.97
N GLN A 416 -14.56 48.63 -7.80
CA GLN A 416 -14.41 49.62 -8.87
C GLN A 416 -14.48 48.99 -10.28
N ALA A 417 -15.64 49.04 -10.94
CA ALA A 417 -15.76 48.57 -12.33
C ALA A 417 -14.83 49.33 -13.28
N ASN A 418 -14.37 48.66 -14.34
CA ASN A 418 -13.54 49.24 -15.40
C ASN A 418 -12.29 49.98 -14.88
N ALA A 419 -11.81 49.61 -13.69
CA ALA A 419 -10.50 50.02 -13.19
C ALA A 419 -9.42 49.58 -14.16
N PHE A 420 -8.41 50.41 -14.40
CA PHE A 420 -7.26 50.02 -15.21
C PHE A 420 -5.97 50.66 -14.72
N PHE A 421 -4.88 49.94 -14.99
CA PHE A 421 -3.51 50.28 -14.65
C PHE A 421 -2.70 50.38 -15.94
N SER A 422 -2.00 51.50 -16.12
CA SER A 422 -1.15 51.80 -17.28
C SER A 422 0.16 52.42 -16.85
N ASP A 423 1.07 52.66 -17.81
CA ASP A 423 2.39 53.28 -17.58
C ASP A 423 3.16 52.59 -16.45
N VAL A 424 3.08 51.26 -16.41
CA VAL A 424 3.69 50.48 -15.34
C VAL A 424 5.19 50.47 -15.52
N TYR A 425 5.88 50.96 -14.49
CA TYR A 425 7.32 50.82 -14.36
C TYR A 425 7.56 49.94 -13.14
N PHE A 426 8.00 48.72 -13.39
CA PHE A 426 8.38 47.80 -12.34
C PHE A 426 9.81 47.32 -12.53
N THR A 427 10.60 47.50 -11.49
CA THR A 427 11.95 46.99 -11.43
C THR A 427 12.16 46.25 -10.12
N GLY A 428 12.08 44.92 -10.20
CA GLY A 428 12.34 44.03 -9.08
C GLY A 428 13.83 43.73 -8.97
N PHE A 429 14.58 44.55 -8.23
CA PHE A 429 16.03 44.40 -8.08
C PHE A 429 16.36 43.65 -6.79
N ASN A 430 16.00 42.38 -6.72
CA ASN A 430 16.36 41.59 -5.54
C ASN A 430 17.80 41.12 -5.50
N GLU A 431 18.55 41.32 -6.58
CA GLU A 431 19.73 40.52 -6.82
C GLU A 431 20.85 41.40 -7.31
N TYR A 432 22.00 41.26 -6.68
CA TYR A 432 23.25 41.77 -7.23
C TYR A 432 23.59 40.95 -8.47
N ILE A 433 24.20 41.59 -9.47
CA ILE A 433 24.74 40.87 -10.63
C ILE A 433 26.19 40.54 -10.31
N LEU A 434 26.51 39.25 -10.26
CA LEU A 434 27.88 38.77 -10.28
C LEU A 434 28.36 38.71 -11.72
N ASP A 435 29.22 39.64 -12.08
CA ASP A 435 29.80 39.76 -13.41
C ASP A 435 31.19 39.12 -13.45
N LEU A 436 31.26 38.01 -14.16
CA LEU A 436 32.45 37.19 -14.39
C LEU A 436 33.07 37.43 -15.77
N ARG A 437 32.66 38.46 -16.52
CA ARG A 437 33.29 38.82 -17.81
C ARG A 437 34.80 39.08 -17.70
N ASN A 438 35.29 39.50 -16.53
CA ASN A 438 36.71 39.68 -16.24
C ASN A 438 37.42 38.38 -15.78
N GLY A 439 36.72 37.25 -15.78
CA GLY A 439 37.20 35.95 -15.34
C GLY A 439 36.82 35.63 -13.88
N TYR A 440 36.84 34.34 -13.55
CA TYR A 440 36.48 33.82 -12.22
C TYR A 440 37.40 34.30 -11.09
N ASP A 441 38.64 34.69 -11.40
CA ASP A 441 39.60 35.22 -10.43
C ASP A 441 39.45 36.75 -10.22
N ALA A 442 38.55 37.41 -10.96
CA ALA A 442 38.27 38.85 -10.85
C ALA A 442 36.76 39.15 -10.98
N PRO A 443 35.92 38.56 -10.10
CA PRO A 443 34.48 38.81 -10.11
C PRO A 443 34.16 40.26 -9.76
N ARG A 444 33.19 40.84 -10.46
CA ARG A 444 32.65 42.16 -10.16
C ARG A 444 31.22 42.05 -9.68
N ILE A 445 30.84 42.93 -8.77
CA ILE A 445 29.47 43.05 -8.29
C ILE A 445 28.87 44.30 -8.87
N PHE A 446 27.69 44.17 -9.44
CA PHE A 446 26.85 45.30 -9.80
C PHE A 446 25.61 45.32 -8.92
N SER A 447 25.29 46.50 -8.42
CA SER A 447 24.07 46.81 -7.70
C SER A 447 23.30 47.88 -8.48
N PHE A 448 21.99 47.96 -8.26
CA PHE A 448 21.21 49.00 -8.88
C PHE A 448 21.33 50.30 -8.07
N ASP A 449 21.80 51.36 -8.71
CA ASP A 449 21.84 52.70 -8.17
C ASP A 449 20.45 53.33 -8.33
N PHE A 450 19.70 53.35 -7.23
CA PHE A 450 18.34 53.90 -7.19
C PHE A 450 18.30 55.42 -7.36
N GLU A 451 19.37 56.15 -6.99
CA GLU A 451 19.43 57.61 -7.16
C GLU A 451 19.55 57.98 -8.64
N ASN A 452 20.38 57.24 -9.38
CA ASN A 452 20.66 57.52 -10.79
C ASN A 452 19.91 56.61 -11.76
N ASN A 453 19.11 55.67 -11.24
CA ASN A 453 18.30 54.71 -11.99
C ASN A 453 19.10 53.88 -13.01
N LEU A 454 20.25 53.35 -12.59
CA LEU A 454 21.16 52.59 -13.45
C LEU A 454 21.88 51.48 -12.67
N TRP A 455 22.33 50.44 -13.37
CA TRP A 455 23.25 49.46 -12.78
C TRP A 455 24.66 50.02 -12.71
N ALA A 456 25.25 50.03 -11.52
CA ALA A 456 26.61 50.50 -11.26
C ALA A 456 27.45 49.37 -10.63
N GLU A 457 28.74 49.37 -10.94
CA GLU A 457 29.68 48.49 -10.24
C GLU A 457 29.81 48.96 -8.79
N ASP A 458 29.64 48.04 -7.85
CA ASP A 458 29.87 48.29 -6.43
C ASP A 458 31.19 47.67 -6.00
N PRO A 459 32.30 48.43 -6.02
CA PRO A 459 33.62 47.90 -5.70
C PRO A 459 33.80 47.61 -4.20
N ASN A 460 32.85 48.01 -3.35
CA ASN A 460 32.91 47.77 -1.91
C ASN A 460 32.26 46.45 -1.50
N LEU A 461 31.59 45.78 -2.44
CA LEU A 461 30.93 44.50 -2.21
C LEU A 461 31.63 43.38 -2.98
N THR A 462 31.73 42.24 -2.33
CA THR A 462 32.11 40.98 -2.93
C THR A 462 30.91 40.05 -3.01
N TYR A 463 30.98 39.00 -3.83
CA TYR A 463 29.92 37.98 -3.87
C TYR A 463 29.76 37.26 -2.51
N ASN A 464 30.82 37.26 -1.69
CA ASN A 464 30.78 36.74 -0.32
C ASN A 464 29.95 37.64 0.61
N ASP A 465 30.03 38.96 0.43
CA ASP A 465 29.23 39.91 1.23
C ASP A 465 27.74 39.81 0.91
N ILE A 466 27.41 39.34 -0.30
CA ILE A 466 26.03 39.26 -0.79
C ILE A 466 25.38 37.91 -0.47
N TRP A 467 26.04 36.81 -0.85
CA TRP A 467 25.46 35.47 -0.78
C TRP A 467 26.14 34.58 0.26
N GLY A 468 27.33 34.95 0.74
CA GLY A 468 28.13 34.16 1.68
C GLY A 468 29.09 33.18 0.99
N ILE A 469 30.15 32.78 1.70
CA ILE A 469 31.09 31.74 1.26
C ILE A 469 30.47 30.33 1.36
N ASN A 470 30.95 29.41 0.54
CA ASN A 470 30.56 27.98 0.49
C ASN A 470 29.09 27.75 0.15
N ARG A 471 28.56 28.55 -0.78
CA ARG A 471 27.16 28.52 -1.21
C ARG A 471 27.02 28.08 -2.65
N PHE A 472 25.82 27.66 -3.02
CA PHE A 472 25.46 27.54 -4.44
C PHE A 472 24.63 28.74 -4.87
N VAL A 473 24.91 29.29 -6.05
CA VAL A 473 24.07 30.27 -6.73
C VAL A 473 23.47 29.61 -7.97
N ASP A 474 22.15 29.51 -7.96
CA ASP A 474 21.34 29.22 -9.15
C ASP A 474 21.18 30.51 -9.95
N ASP A 475 21.95 30.61 -11.04
CA ASP A 475 21.82 31.63 -12.07
C ASP A 475 20.54 31.37 -12.83
N TYR A 476 19.46 31.97 -12.35
CA TYR A 476 18.12 31.69 -12.87
C TYR A 476 17.87 32.33 -14.23
N LEU A 477 18.71 33.30 -14.63
CA LEU A 477 18.53 33.99 -15.90
C LEU A 477 19.14 33.18 -17.04
N PHE A 478 20.30 32.55 -16.80
CA PHE A 478 21.00 31.79 -17.84
C PHE A 478 21.10 30.28 -17.55
N GLY A 479 20.47 29.81 -16.46
CA GLY A 479 20.29 28.39 -16.14
C GLY A 479 21.57 27.67 -15.74
N ARG A 480 22.45 28.32 -14.98
CA ARG A 480 23.76 27.79 -14.55
C ARG A 480 23.84 27.71 -13.03
N VAL A 481 24.67 26.83 -12.51
CA VAL A 481 24.93 26.76 -11.06
C VAL A 481 26.40 27.03 -10.78
N TYR A 482 26.63 27.93 -9.83
CA TYR A 482 27.96 28.30 -9.37
C TYR A 482 28.10 27.95 -7.90
N TYR A 483 29.23 27.37 -7.52
CA TYR A 483 29.66 27.27 -6.14
C TYR A 483 30.52 28.49 -5.79
N LEU A 484 30.15 29.24 -4.75
CA LEU A 484 30.89 30.39 -4.25
C LEU A 484 31.97 29.90 -3.28
N GLY A 485 33.16 29.62 -3.80
CA GLY A 485 34.31 29.30 -2.96
C GLY A 485 34.83 30.53 -2.21
N ALA A 486 35.57 30.31 -1.12
CA ALA A 486 36.19 31.37 -0.33
C ALA A 486 37.05 32.33 -1.17
N ASP A 487 37.78 31.79 -2.16
CA ASP A 487 38.73 32.55 -2.98
C ASP A 487 38.16 32.96 -4.35
N LYS A 488 37.25 32.16 -4.91
CA LYS A 488 36.61 32.43 -6.20
C LYS A 488 35.30 31.66 -6.42
N PRO A 489 34.42 32.15 -7.30
CA PRO A 489 33.31 31.37 -7.83
C PRO A 489 33.81 30.21 -8.71
N ILE A 490 33.13 29.08 -8.65
CA ILE A 490 33.41 27.87 -9.43
C ILE A 490 32.11 27.47 -10.12
N LYS A 491 32.09 27.49 -11.45
CA LYS A 491 30.96 26.93 -12.20
C LYS A 491 30.92 25.42 -12.03
N LEU A 492 29.79 24.88 -11.59
CA LEU A 492 29.66 23.44 -11.35
C LEU A 492 29.41 22.68 -12.66
N PRO A 493 30.11 21.56 -12.89
CA PRO A 493 29.77 20.63 -13.96
C PRO A 493 28.55 19.82 -13.54
N GLY A 494 27.35 20.17 -14.02
CA GLY A 494 26.13 19.47 -13.63
C GLY A 494 24.80 20.14 -14.01
N GLY A 495 24.79 21.42 -14.39
CA GLY A 495 23.66 22.06 -15.08
C GLY A 495 23.58 21.58 -16.53
N SER A 496 23.05 20.38 -16.75
CA SER A 496 23.04 19.62 -18.00
C SER A 496 24.44 19.39 -18.62
N GLY A 497 24.96 18.18 -18.42
CA GLY A 497 26.14 17.67 -19.12
C GLY A 497 25.87 17.40 -20.60
N ALA A 498 25.65 18.44 -21.40
CA ALA A 498 25.93 18.39 -22.83
C ALA A 498 27.26 19.13 -23.06
N VAL A 499 28.15 18.51 -23.83
CA VAL A 499 29.27 19.21 -24.45
C VAL A 499 28.66 20.36 -25.27
N VAL A 500 28.70 21.58 -24.74
CA VAL A 500 28.36 22.78 -25.50
C VAL A 500 29.54 23.04 -26.43
N ALA A 501 29.45 22.45 -27.62
CA ALA A 501 29.81 23.19 -28.83
C ALA A 501 29.27 24.62 -28.63
N GLY A 502 30.14 25.64 -28.72
CA GLY A 502 29.87 27.03 -28.33
C GLY A 502 28.45 27.50 -28.67
N PRO A 503 27.88 28.47 -27.91
CA PRO A 503 26.44 28.75 -27.87
C PRO A 503 25.85 28.63 -29.26
N SER A 504 24.97 27.63 -29.43
CA SER A 504 24.26 27.44 -30.67
C SER A 504 23.54 28.72 -31.00
N GLU A 505 24.00 29.41 -32.04
CA GLU A 505 23.35 30.60 -32.55
C GLU A 505 21.86 30.29 -32.73
N ILE A 506 21.00 31.07 -32.06
CA ILE A 506 19.55 30.92 -32.21
C ILE A 506 19.15 31.69 -33.46
N ILE A 507 18.66 30.97 -34.45
CA ILE A 507 18.08 31.57 -35.65
C ILE A 507 16.59 31.79 -35.41
N GLU A 508 16.21 33.06 -35.30
CA GLU A 508 14.82 33.47 -35.32
C GLU A 508 14.23 33.32 -36.72
N VAL A 509 13.39 32.29 -36.89
CA VAL A 509 12.69 32.00 -38.13
C VAL A 509 11.44 32.88 -38.20
N ARG A 510 11.54 33.96 -38.95
CA ARG A 510 10.50 34.97 -39.18
C ARG A 510 9.78 34.79 -40.51
N SER A 511 10.35 34.01 -41.43
CA SER A 511 9.73 33.58 -42.69
C SER A 511 9.99 32.11 -42.97
N LYS A 512 9.07 31.47 -43.70
CA LYS A 512 9.16 30.04 -44.04
C LYS A 512 10.40 29.70 -44.88
N ASP A 513 10.90 30.65 -45.68
CA ASP A 513 12.06 30.44 -46.56
C ASP A 513 13.37 30.22 -45.79
N GLN A 514 13.41 30.59 -44.50
CA GLN A 514 14.57 30.33 -43.64
C GLN A 514 14.68 28.86 -43.20
N ILE A 515 13.63 28.04 -43.39
CA ILE A 515 13.61 26.65 -42.91
C ILE A 515 13.12 25.64 -43.97
N ILE A 516 12.15 26.02 -44.82
CA ILE A 516 11.61 25.12 -45.84
C ILE A 516 12.64 24.88 -46.94
N ASN A 517 12.87 23.60 -47.25
CA ASN A 517 13.83 23.12 -48.26
C ASN A 517 15.26 23.63 -48.07
N GLN A 518 15.60 24.11 -46.86
CA GLN A 518 16.95 24.56 -46.53
C GLN A 518 17.78 23.39 -45.99
N ASP A 519 19.09 23.46 -46.20
CA ASP A 519 20.06 22.63 -45.49
C ASP A 519 20.40 23.38 -44.20
N LEU A 520 19.82 22.91 -43.09
CA LEU A 520 19.95 23.55 -41.78
C LEU A 520 21.34 23.31 -41.18
N ASP A 521 21.71 24.10 -40.18
CA ASP A 521 22.99 24.00 -39.51
C ASP A 521 22.84 23.22 -38.20
N GLU A 522 23.54 22.08 -38.10
CA GLU A 522 23.54 21.17 -36.95
C GLU A 522 24.11 21.79 -35.67
N THR A 523 24.73 22.97 -35.77
CA THR A 523 25.23 23.73 -34.64
C THR A 523 24.26 24.80 -34.15
N LYS A 524 23.14 25.05 -34.85
CA LYS A 524 22.21 26.15 -34.56
C LYS A 524 20.85 25.67 -34.08
N VAL A 525 20.20 26.46 -33.24
CA VAL A 525 18.82 26.22 -32.83
C VAL A 525 17.91 27.12 -33.64
N TYR A 526 16.86 26.58 -34.23
CA TYR A 526 15.88 27.36 -34.99
C TYR A 526 14.67 27.62 -34.11
N ARG A 527 14.29 28.89 -33.93
CA ARG A 527 13.08 29.28 -33.17
C ARG A 527 12.06 29.90 -34.12
N LEU A 528 10.91 29.25 -34.27
CA LEU A 528 9.78 29.80 -35.03
C LEU A 528 9.20 31.00 -34.29
N MET A 529 9.28 32.17 -34.91
CA MET A 529 8.68 33.39 -34.38
C MET A 529 7.22 33.57 -34.84
N LYS A 530 6.81 32.80 -35.85
CA LYS A 530 5.47 32.82 -36.46
C LYS A 530 5.13 31.44 -36.99
N SER A 531 3.83 31.14 -37.06
CA SER A 531 3.32 29.96 -37.76
C SER A 531 3.72 29.96 -39.24
N ILE A 532 4.04 28.78 -39.77
CA ILE A 532 4.46 28.58 -41.16
C ILE A 532 3.58 27.52 -41.84
N GLU A 533 3.46 27.61 -43.16
CA GLU A 533 2.68 26.68 -43.96
C GLU A 533 3.57 25.98 -44.99
N ILE A 534 3.42 24.66 -45.07
CA ILE A 534 4.04 23.76 -46.05
C ILE A 534 2.99 23.41 -47.10
N ASN A 535 3.23 23.89 -48.32
CA ASN A 535 2.32 23.76 -49.44
C ASN A 535 2.77 22.66 -50.43
N GLY A 536 1.84 21.76 -50.75
CA GLY A 536 2.04 20.70 -51.73
C GLY A 536 3.06 19.63 -51.31
N THR A 537 3.63 18.94 -52.30
CA THR A 537 4.58 17.82 -52.10
C THR A 537 6.05 18.25 -52.24
N THR A 538 6.31 19.52 -52.56
CA THR A 538 7.65 20.05 -52.83
C THR A 538 8.27 20.73 -51.63
N GLU A 539 7.47 21.44 -50.82
CA GLU A 539 7.90 22.08 -49.58
C GLU A 539 7.99 21.03 -48.46
N ARG A 540 9.08 21.06 -47.69
CA ARG A 540 9.32 20.19 -46.53
C ARG A 540 10.43 20.77 -45.65
N ILE A 541 10.45 20.39 -44.38
CA ILE A 541 11.57 20.66 -43.47
C ILE A 541 12.49 19.44 -43.50
N ARG A 542 13.78 19.65 -43.81
CA ARG A 542 14.78 18.58 -43.79
C ARG A 542 15.40 18.48 -42.40
N ILE A 543 15.38 17.29 -41.83
CA ILE A 543 15.91 17.05 -40.48
C ILE A 543 17.39 16.63 -40.48
N ASP A 544 17.97 16.40 -41.66
CA ASP A 544 19.31 15.78 -41.80
C ASP A 544 20.40 16.52 -41.01
N ASN A 545 20.27 17.85 -40.87
CA ASN A 545 21.17 18.70 -40.09
C ASN A 545 20.41 19.61 -39.10
N LEU A 546 19.19 19.23 -38.72
CA LEU A 546 18.43 20.00 -37.73
C LEU A 546 18.94 19.65 -36.33
N LYS A 547 19.55 20.60 -35.61
CA LYS A 547 19.87 20.39 -34.19
C LYS A 547 18.61 20.36 -33.34
N LYS A 548 17.79 21.41 -33.48
CA LYS A 548 16.57 21.63 -32.71
C LYS A 548 15.67 22.67 -33.38
N LEU A 549 14.37 22.45 -33.35
CA LEU A 549 13.35 23.41 -33.76
C LEU A 549 12.38 23.67 -32.60
N ALA A 550 12.33 24.92 -32.14
CA ALA A 550 11.44 25.35 -31.07
C ALA A 550 10.39 26.36 -31.57
N GLY A 551 9.18 26.32 -31.01
CA GLY A 551 8.19 27.38 -31.15
C GLY A 551 8.17 28.35 -29.97
N LEU A 552 7.17 29.23 -29.94
CA LEU A 552 6.90 30.14 -28.82
C LEU A 552 5.93 29.52 -27.79
N GLY A 553 5.30 28.41 -28.15
CA GLY A 553 4.26 27.74 -27.38
C GLY A 553 3.44 26.84 -28.31
N HIS A 554 2.98 25.70 -27.78
CA HIS A 554 2.18 24.73 -28.54
C HIS A 554 0.77 25.24 -28.94
N ASN A 555 0.38 26.42 -28.46
CA ASN A 555 -0.84 27.14 -28.89
C ASN A 555 -0.53 28.39 -29.75
N ASP A 556 0.73 28.81 -29.83
CA ASP A 556 1.13 30.11 -30.39
C ASP A 556 1.78 29.98 -31.77
N THR A 557 2.50 28.87 -32.02
CA THR A 557 3.23 28.65 -33.26
C THR A 557 2.93 27.29 -33.87
N THR A 558 2.45 27.30 -35.12
CA THR A 558 2.00 26.11 -35.85
C THR A 558 2.78 25.91 -37.16
N ILE A 559 3.16 24.66 -37.44
CA ILE A 559 3.59 24.20 -38.75
C ILE A 559 2.40 23.50 -39.42
N SER A 560 1.81 24.14 -40.42
CA SER A 560 0.64 23.62 -41.12
C SER A 560 1.03 22.93 -42.42
N VAL A 561 0.72 21.64 -42.57
CA VAL A 561 0.89 20.88 -43.82
C VAL A 561 -0.48 20.72 -44.48
N THR A 562 -0.83 21.69 -45.32
CA THR A 562 -2.17 21.80 -45.94
C THR A 562 -2.23 21.17 -47.33
N GLY A 563 -1.07 20.95 -47.96
CA GLY A 563 -0.96 20.31 -49.27
C GLY A 563 -1.42 18.85 -49.28
N ASN A 564 -2.13 18.44 -50.33
CA ASN A 564 -2.43 17.01 -50.54
C ASN A 564 -1.14 16.21 -50.70
N ASN A 565 -1.04 15.10 -49.95
CA ASN A 565 0.16 14.25 -49.83
C ASN A 565 1.41 15.04 -49.38
N GLY A 566 1.23 16.19 -48.72
CA GLY A 566 2.34 16.97 -48.17
C GLY A 566 2.98 16.25 -46.99
N ILE A 567 4.28 16.45 -46.81
CA ILE A 567 5.04 15.86 -45.70
C ILE A 567 5.75 17.00 -44.98
N GLY A 568 5.50 17.14 -43.67
CA GLY A 568 6.08 18.21 -42.87
C GLY A 568 7.59 18.09 -42.75
N PHE A 569 8.04 16.95 -42.22
CA PHE A 569 9.44 16.66 -41.92
C PHE A 569 9.91 15.43 -42.69
N VAL A 570 11.07 15.52 -43.32
CA VAL A 570 11.70 14.40 -44.04
C VAL A 570 13.18 14.28 -43.71
N SER A 571 13.72 13.06 -43.78
CA SER A 571 15.16 12.87 -43.99
C SER A 571 15.44 12.56 -45.46
N SER A 572 16.58 13.03 -45.97
CA SER A 572 17.08 12.71 -47.32
C SER A 572 18.11 11.57 -47.31
N GLY A 573 18.37 10.98 -46.12
CA GLY A 573 19.19 9.81 -45.90
C GLY A 573 19.14 9.37 -44.43
N ASN A 574 20.30 9.34 -43.78
CA ASN A 574 20.45 9.07 -42.35
C ASN A 574 19.99 10.28 -41.52
N GLY A 575 18.73 10.28 -41.10
CA GLY A 575 18.14 11.30 -40.24
C GLY A 575 18.85 11.32 -38.89
N ARG A 576 19.33 12.50 -38.50
CA ARG A 576 19.93 12.74 -37.19
C ARG A 576 18.87 12.83 -36.10
N ASN A 577 19.27 13.23 -34.90
CA ASN A 577 18.33 13.52 -33.82
C ASN A 577 17.24 14.50 -34.27
N ILE A 578 15.99 14.18 -33.95
CA ILE A 578 14.87 15.10 -34.12
C ILE A 578 14.57 15.67 -32.74
N ASP A 579 14.77 16.97 -32.54
CA ASP A 579 14.43 17.66 -31.28
C ASP A 579 13.45 18.80 -31.57
N LEU A 580 12.18 18.60 -31.22
CA LEU A 580 11.10 19.57 -31.41
C LEU A 580 10.47 19.98 -30.07
N GLU A 581 10.26 21.28 -29.89
CA GLU A 581 9.73 21.82 -28.62
C GLU A 581 8.74 22.97 -28.79
N ASN A 582 7.72 23.05 -27.92
CA ASN A 582 6.81 24.20 -27.75
C ASN A 582 6.15 24.67 -29.05
N LEU A 583 5.61 23.74 -29.85
CA LEU A 583 4.97 24.06 -31.13
C LEU A 583 3.80 23.13 -31.46
N GLN A 584 2.97 23.54 -32.42
CA GLN A 584 1.93 22.70 -32.99
C GLN A 584 2.30 22.25 -34.41
N ILE A 585 1.91 21.03 -34.78
CA ILE A 585 1.97 20.50 -36.15
C ILE A 585 0.55 20.15 -36.59
N ALA A 586 0.15 20.60 -37.78
CA ALA A 586 -1.19 20.37 -38.32
C ALA A 586 -1.12 19.83 -39.76
N ALA A 587 -1.06 18.50 -39.91
CA ALA A 587 -1.00 17.84 -41.22
C ALA A 587 -2.39 17.54 -41.79
N THR A 588 -3.10 18.57 -42.23
CA THR A 588 -4.54 18.52 -42.55
C THR A 588 -4.86 18.22 -44.02
N GLY A 589 -3.88 18.38 -44.92
CA GLY A 589 -4.04 18.06 -46.35
C GLY A 589 -4.41 16.59 -46.59
N THR A 590 -5.14 16.29 -47.66
CA THR A 590 -5.55 14.89 -47.94
C THR A 590 -4.32 14.01 -48.16
N GLY A 591 -4.15 12.95 -47.37
CA GLY A 591 -2.96 12.09 -47.42
C GLY A 591 -1.69 12.71 -46.86
N ALA A 592 -1.78 13.88 -46.21
CA ALA A 592 -0.62 14.53 -45.61
C ALA A 592 -0.10 13.78 -44.37
N LYS A 593 1.19 13.91 -44.10
CA LYS A 593 1.87 13.34 -42.93
C LYS A 593 2.68 14.40 -42.21
N ALA A 594 2.78 14.31 -40.89
CA ALA A 594 3.73 15.15 -40.15
C ALA A 594 5.17 14.72 -40.45
N PHE A 595 5.47 13.43 -40.37
CA PHE A 595 6.81 12.87 -40.53
C PHE A 595 6.87 11.80 -41.63
N ASP A 596 7.97 11.80 -42.38
CA ASP A 596 8.43 10.65 -43.16
C ASP A 596 9.96 10.60 -43.04
N VAL A 597 10.42 10.03 -41.92
CA VAL A 597 11.80 10.16 -41.45
C VAL A 597 12.43 8.79 -41.23
N THR A 598 13.72 8.68 -41.57
CA THR A 598 14.52 7.46 -41.46
C THR A 598 15.86 7.78 -40.82
N ASP A 599 16.21 7.07 -39.75
CA ASP A 599 17.55 6.93 -39.20
C ASP A 599 18.11 5.58 -39.69
N VAL A 600 19.20 5.61 -40.44
CA VAL A 600 19.77 4.43 -41.12
C VAL A 600 20.81 3.73 -40.26
N ASP A 601 21.51 4.46 -39.38
CA ASP A 601 22.52 3.88 -38.49
C ASP A 601 21.96 3.44 -37.12
N GLY A 602 20.75 3.89 -36.79
CA GLY A 602 20.04 3.50 -35.57
C GLY A 602 20.67 4.02 -34.30
N THR A 603 21.39 5.14 -34.37
CA THR A 603 22.04 5.77 -33.22
C THR A 603 21.29 6.98 -32.66
N HIS A 604 20.34 7.53 -33.41
CA HIS A 604 19.70 8.81 -33.13
C HIS A 604 18.38 8.67 -32.36
N GLU A 605 17.97 9.75 -31.70
CA GLU A 605 16.70 9.85 -30.98
C GLU A 605 15.69 10.78 -31.67
N MET A 606 14.40 10.49 -31.49
CA MET A 606 13.32 11.46 -31.70
C MET A 606 12.81 11.95 -30.36
N ARG A 607 13.02 13.23 -30.07
CA ARG A 607 12.58 13.93 -28.86
C ARG A 607 11.53 14.98 -29.21
N LEU A 608 10.35 14.85 -28.60
CA LEU A 608 9.24 15.80 -28.71
C LEU A 608 8.85 16.27 -27.31
N LEU A 609 8.86 17.58 -27.06
CA LEU A 609 8.56 18.18 -25.76
C LEU A 609 7.50 19.28 -25.92
N SER A 610 6.34 19.18 -25.27
CA SER A 610 5.28 20.21 -25.38
C SER A 610 4.91 20.45 -26.86
N VAL A 611 4.52 19.38 -27.56
CA VAL A 611 4.18 19.41 -28.99
C VAL A 611 2.74 18.95 -29.20
N ASN A 612 1.96 19.80 -29.87
CA ASN A 612 0.58 19.46 -30.23
C ASN A 612 0.47 19.01 -31.70
N PHE A 613 -0.34 17.99 -31.95
CA PHE A 613 -0.80 17.57 -33.26
C PHE A 613 -2.29 17.90 -33.40
N SER A 614 -2.64 18.67 -34.43
CA SER A 614 -4.02 19.14 -34.63
C SER A 614 -4.54 18.77 -36.01
N GLY A 615 -5.63 18.01 -36.07
CA GLY A 615 -6.31 17.63 -37.31
C GLY A 615 -5.48 16.76 -38.27
N CYS A 616 -4.37 16.20 -37.81
CA CYS A 616 -3.43 15.46 -38.67
C CYS A 616 -4.11 14.24 -39.32
N LYS A 617 -3.91 14.06 -40.63
CA LYS A 617 -4.32 12.84 -41.33
C LYS A 617 -3.50 11.64 -40.89
N SER A 618 -2.22 11.86 -40.60
CA SER A 618 -1.31 10.89 -40.01
C SER A 618 -0.13 11.63 -39.38
N LEU A 619 0.40 11.13 -38.25
CA LEU A 619 1.69 11.60 -37.75
C LEU A 619 2.82 11.08 -38.66
N GLY A 620 2.62 9.94 -39.33
CA GLY A 620 3.47 9.47 -40.41
C GLY A 620 4.45 8.38 -39.99
N ASP A 621 5.52 8.20 -40.76
CA ASP A 621 6.41 7.04 -40.64
C ASP A 621 7.75 7.40 -39.98
N LEU A 622 8.11 6.63 -38.96
CA LEU A 622 9.32 6.79 -38.16
C LEU A 622 10.16 5.52 -38.28
N ARG A 623 11.30 5.58 -38.97
CA ARG A 623 12.09 4.38 -39.28
C ARG A 623 13.45 4.40 -38.61
N GLY A 624 13.78 3.34 -37.88
CA GLY A 624 15.13 3.03 -37.42
C GLY A 624 15.68 3.89 -36.28
N TYR A 625 14.89 4.78 -35.67
CA TYR A 625 15.38 5.60 -34.55
C TYR A 625 15.62 4.75 -33.31
N ARG A 626 16.79 4.94 -32.68
CA ARG A 626 17.19 4.24 -31.46
C ARG A 626 16.19 4.43 -30.33
N GLN A 627 15.60 5.61 -30.20
CA GLN A 627 14.61 5.85 -29.15
C GLN A 627 13.65 6.97 -29.49
N TYR A 628 12.46 6.90 -28.89
CA TYR A 628 11.41 7.91 -28.98
C TYR A 628 11.15 8.47 -27.58
N TYR A 629 11.34 9.78 -27.38
CA TYR A 629 11.09 10.46 -26.12
C TYR A 629 10.04 11.54 -26.32
N TRP A 630 8.82 11.28 -25.90
CA TRP A 630 7.67 12.15 -26.09
C TRP A 630 7.13 12.56 -24.73
N ASN A 631 7.13 13.85 -24.42
CA ASN A 631 6.66 14.36 -23.14
C ASN A 631 5.78 15.58 -23.35
N ASP A 632 4.61 15.59 -22.70
CA ASP A 632 3.59 16.64 -22.83
C ASP A 632 3.14 16.80 -24.30
N ILE A 633 2.36 15.83 -24.79
CA ILE A 633 1.93 15.77 -26.19
C ILE A 633 0.42 15.88 -26.27
N GLY A 634 -0.10 16.78 -27.10
CA GLY A 634 -1.52 16.83 -27.44
C GLY A 634 -1.79 16.23 -28.82
N LEU A 635 -2.80 15.39 -28.97
CA LEU A 635 -3.34 14.94 -30.25
C LEU A 635 -4.84 15.24 -30.28
N TYR A 636 -5.21 16.23 -31.08
CA TYR A 636 -6.56 16.77 -31.15
C TYR A 636 -7.12 16.66 -32.56
N GLY A 637 -8.17 15.87 -32.75
CA GLY A 637 -8.84 15.75 -34.05
C GLY A 637 -8.06 14.96 -35.12
N CYS A 638 -7.01 14.23 -34.74
CA CYS A 638 -6.20 13.46 -35.66
C CYS A 638 -6.96 12.23 -36.21
N GLN A 639 -6.71 11.87 -37.47
CA GLN A 639 -7.31 10.69 -38.09
C GLN A 639 -6.51 9.41 -37.90
N ASP A 640 -5.19 9.55 -37.74
CA ASP A 640 -4.29 8.42 -37.55
C ASP A 640 -3.02 8.87 -36.84
N GLY A 641 -2.29 7.90 -36.28
CA GLY A 641 -1.09 8.13 -35.48
C GLY A 641 0.22 7.97 -36.24
N ALA A 642 1.25 7.52 -35.51
CA ALA A 642 2.59 7.29 -36.01
C ALA A 642 2.83 5.80 -36.26
N THR A 643 3.53 5.48 -37.35
CA THR A 643 3.96 4.12 -37.70
C THR A 643 5.44 3.95 -37.38
N PHE A 644 5.78 2.95 -36.57
CA PHE A 644 7.15 2.66 -36.15
C PHE A 644 7.74 1.52 -36.98
N HIS A 645 8.93 1.69 -37.52
CA HIS A 645 9.61 0.68 -38.33
C HIS A 645 11.03 0.42 -37.82
N GLY A 646 11.53 -0.79 -38.03
CA GLY A 646 12.90 -1.19 -37.67
C GLY A 646 13.13 -1.38 -36.18
N THR A 647 14.39 -1.65 -35.82
CA THR A 647 14.80 -1.88 -34.44
C THR A 647 14.94 -0.56 -33.67
N SER A 648 14.36 -0.51 -32.47
CA SER A 648 14.46 0.59 -31.52
C SER A 648 14.87 0.06 -30.15
N ASN A 649 15.62 0.84 -29.39
CA ASN A 649 15.87 0.59 -27.97
C ASN A 649 14.57 0.78 -27.19
N GLY A 650 13.72 1.74 -27.53
CA GLY A 650 12.47 1.91 -26.79
C GLY A 650 11.75 3.21 -27.07
N ALA A 651 10.58 3.36 -26.45
CA ALA A 651 9.81 4.58 -26.46
C ALA A 651 9.43 4.97 -25.03
N TYR A 652 9.50 6.25 -24.72
CA TYR A 652 9.03 6.84 -23.48
C TYR A 652 8.02 7.94 -23.83
N ILE A 653 6.75 7.68 -23.57
CA ILE A 653 5.63 8.54 -23.95
C ILE A 653 4.85 8.94 -22.71
N ASN A 654 5.09 10.15 -22.20
CA ASN A 654 4.56 10.60 -20.93
C ASN A 654 3.71 11.86 -21.07
N GLY A 655 2.51 11.87 -20.46
CA GLY A 655 1.62 13.02 -20.52
C GLY A 655 1.05 13.27 -21.92
N LEU A 656 0.61 12.22 -22.62
CA LEU A 656 -0.04 12.36 -23.92
C LEU A 656 -1.57 12.45 -23.76
N ASN A 657 -2.15 13.52 -24.29
CA ASN A 657 -3.58 13.76 -24.38
C ASN A 657 -4.10 13.39 -25.78
N LEU A 658 -5.08 12.48 -25.88
CA LEU A 658 -5.66 12.04 -27.16
C LEU A 658 -7.18 12.26 -27.17
N PHE A 659 -7.64 13.25 -27.94
CA PHE A 659 -9.05 13.63 -27.99
C PHE A 659 -9.54 13.85 -29.42
N SER A 660 -10.81 13.51 -29.65
CA SER A 660 -11.46 13.61 -30.97
C SER A 660 -10.74 12.82 -32.08
N PHE A 661 -10.13 11.69 -31.74
CA PHE A 661 -9.44 10.81 -32.69
C PHE A 661 -10.42 10.07 -33.61
N ALA A 662 -10.01 9.66 -34.80
CA ALA A 662 -10.90 8.95 -35.72
C ALA A 662 -11.17 7.49 -35.32
N ALA A 663 -12.39 7.03 -35.59
CA ALA A 663 -12.88 5.68 -35.29
C ALA A 663 -12.15 4.53 -36.01
N THR A 664 -11.28 4.81 -36.97
CA THR A 664 -10.46 3.79 -37.66
C THR A 664 -8.97 4.04 -37.50
N GLY A 665 -8.57 5.05 -36.72
CA GLY A 665 -7.18 5.42 -36.51
C GLY A 665 -6.48 4.49 -35.53
N THR A 666 -5.15 4.38 -35.65
CA THR A 666 -4.28 3.71 -34.69
C THR A 666 -3.20 4.68 -34.22
N LEU A 667 -3.08 4.94 -32.92
CA LEU A 667 -2.12 5.93 -32.42
C LEU A 667 -0.66 5.48 -32.62
N PHE A 668 -0.33 4.25 -32.25
CA PHE A 668 1.00 3.67 -32.45
C PHE A 668 0.89 2.41 -33.30
N LYS A 669 1.39 2.51 -34.53
CA LYS A 669 1.18 1.49 -35.55
C LYS A 669 2.45 0.67 -35.79
N GLU A 670 2.30 -0.64 -35.89
CA GLU A 670 3.36 -1.53 -36.34
C GLU A 670 3.68 -1.27 -37.82
N GLY A 671 4.96 -1.03 -38.10
CA GLY A 671 5.51 -0.93 -39.43
C GLY A 671 6.45 -2.09 -39.75
N ASP A 672 7.21 -1.94 -40.84
CA ASP A 672 8.08 -3.00 -41.34
C ASP A 672 9.22 -3.29 -40.36
N ASN A 673 9.38 -4.56 -39.98
CA ASN A 673 10.45 -5.07 -39.11
C ASN A 673 10.58 -4.31 -37.78
N LEU A 674 9.46 -3.90 -37.18
CA LEU A 674 9.48 -3.22 -35.88
C LEU A 674 9.98 -4.18 -34.79
N GLU A 675 10.95 -3.71 -33.99
CA GLU A 675 11.46 -4.45 -32.84
C GLU A 675 11.82 -3.48 -31.70
N PHE A 676 11.34 -3.73 -30.48
CA PHE A 676 11.76 -3.02 -29.27
C PHE A 676 12.70 -3.92 -28.44
N THR A 677 13.97 -3.53 -28.35
CA THR A 677 15.01 -4.24 -27.58
C THR A 677 15.00 -3.89 -26.09
N ASN A 678 14.30 -2.81 -25.71
CA ASN A 678 14.03 -2.41 -24.34
C ASN A 678 12.60 -1.85 -24.25
N ARG A 679 12.34 -0.95 -23.31
CA ARG A 679 10.98 -0.56 -22.88
C ARG A 679 10.23 0.33 -23.88
N PHE A 680 8.97 -0.03 -24.16
CA PHE A 680 7.92 0.89 -24.60
C PHE A 680 7.08 1.29 -23.38
N PHE A 681 7.26 2.51 -22.90
CA PHE A 681 6.51 3.09 -21.79
C PHE A 681 5.49 4.09 -22.31
N SER A 682 4.24 4.01 -21.83
CA SER A 682 3.29 5.09 -22.04
C SER A 682 2.39 5.40 -20.83
N ALA A 683 2.10 6.69 -20.66
CA ALA A 683 1.18 7.27 -19.69
C ALA A 683 0.26 8.27 -20.42
N LEU A 684 -0.99 7.86 -20.63
CA LEU A 684 -1.90 8.46 -21.62
C LEU A 684 -3.22 8.89 -20.99
N ASN A 685 -3.79 9.99 -21.45
CA ASN A 685 -5.14 10.44 -21.12
C ASN A 685 -5.95 10.56 -22.42
N LEU A 686 -6.97 9.73 -22.60
CA LEU A 686 -7.67 9.62 -23.88
C LEU A 686 -9.18 9.41 -23.75
N ASP A 687 -9.91 9.96 -24.72
CA ASP A 687 -11.30 9.65 -25.01
C ASP A 687 -11.49 9.53 -26.52
N VAL A 688 -11.74 8.31 -26.99
CA VAL A 688 -11.77 7.96 -28.41
C VAL A 688 -13.06 7.25 -28.79
N PRO A 689 -13.52 7.35 -30.05
CA PRO A 689 -14.69 6.61 -30.50
C PRO A 689 -14.45 5.11 -30.65
N THR A 690 -15.52 4.31 -30.64
CA THR A 690 -15.44 2.87 -30.94
C THR A 690 -14.75 2.61 -32.27
N GLY A 691 -13.83 1.64 -32.28
CA GLY A 691 -13.06 1.22 -33.44
C GLY A 691 -11.65 1.82 -33.50
N ALA A 692 -11.40 2.94 -32.79
CA ALA A 692 -10.06 3.49 -32.64
C ALA A 692 -9.17 2.51 -31.88
N LYS A 693 -7.87 2.52 -32.20
CA LYS A 693 -6.86 1.72 -31.51
C LYS A 693 -5.79 2.62 -30.90
N LEU A 694 -5.33 2.24 -29.71
CA LEU A 694 -4.13 2.82 -29.14
C LEU A 694 -2.89 2.27 -29.84
N LEU A 695 -2.81 0.95 -30.01
CA LEU A 695 -1.75 0.31 -30.77
C LEU A 695 -2.17 -1.00 -31.41
N ASP A 696 -1.41 -1.44 -32.41
CA ASP A 696 -1.61 -2.74 -33.09
C ASP A 696 -0.33 -3.60 -33.16
N PHE A 697 0.65 -3.33 -32.30
CA PHE A 697 1.86 -4.16 -32.20
C PHE A 697 1.54 -5.63 -31.89
N ALA A 698 2.27 -6.55 -32.50
CA ALA A 698 2.31 -7.96 -32.14
C ALA A 698 3.25 -8.19 -30.92
N PRO A 699 3.02 -9.24 -30.10
CA PRO A 699 3.88 -9.51 -28.94
C PRO A 699 5.36 -9.73 -29.28
N ASP A 700 5.66 -10.34 -30.43
CA ASP A 700 7.03 -10.66 -30.88
C ASP A 700 7.86 -9.44 -31.28
N VAL A 701 7.25 -8.26 -31.38
CA VAL A 701 7.95 -6.98 -31.47
C VAL A 701 8.82 -6.74 -30.23
N PHE A 702 8.46 -7.27 -29.05
CA PHE A 702 9.18 -7.03 -27.80
C PHE A 702 10.16 -8.17 -27.48
N GLN A 703 11.45 -7.84 -27.32
CA GLN A 703 12.52 -8.84 -27.11
C GLN A 703 12.66 -9.36 -25.67
N GLY A 704 11.72 -9.03 -24.78
CA GLY A 704 11.82 -9.38 -23.37
C GLY A 704 10.52 -9.22 -22.61
N ASN A 705 10.51 -9.77 -21.40
CA ASN A 705 9.36 -9.67 -20.51
C ASN A 705 9.16 -8.23 -20.03
N GLU A 706 7.90 -7.84 -19.86
CA GLU A 706 7.51 -6.57 -19.25
C GLU A 706 8.03 -5.30 -19.96
N LEU A 707 8.44 -5.41 -21.22
CA LEU A 707 8.93 -4.27 -22.00
C LEU A 707 7.79 -3.33 -22.44
N MET A 708 6.57 -3.83 -22.59
CA MET A 708 5.39 -3.03 -22.92
C MET A 708 4.69 -2.56 -21.64
N GLN A 709 4.77 -1.27 -21.35
CA GLN A 709 4.33 -0.70 -20.07
C GLN A 709 3.30 0.40 -20.28
N PHE A 710 2.12 0.20 -19.69
CA PHE A 710 1.09 1.23 -19.56
C PHE A 710 0.95 1.61 -18.10
N ASN A 711 1.24 2.87 -17.78
CA ASN A 711 1.30 3.32 -16.39
C ASN A 711 0.45 4.56 -16.19
N GLY A 712 -0.54 4.49 -15.28
CA GLY A 712 -1.38 5.63 -14.93
C GLY A 712 -2.26 6.12 -16.09
N CYS A 713 -2.55 5.30 -17.10
CA CYS A 713 -3.37 5.69 -18.23
C CYS A 713 -4.84 5.87 -17.81
N ILE A 714 -5.51 6.87 -18.39
CA ILE A 714 -6.96 7.08 -18.30
C ILE A 714 -7.53 6.90 -19.71
N ALA A 715 -8.25 5.81 -19.95
CA ALA A 715 -8.73 5.44 -21.29
C ALA A 715 -10.25 5.30 -21.35
N LYS A 716 -10.90 6.21 -22.09
CA LYS A 716 -12.32 6.16 -22.39
C LYS A 716 -12.56 5.74 -23.83
N VAL A 717 -13.62 4.95 -24.02
CA VAL A 717 -14.20 4.68 -25.34
C VAL A 717 -15.62 5.22 -25.34
N ASN A 718 -15.91 6.22 -26.19
CA ASN A 718 -17.14 7.02 -26.18
C ASN A 718 -17.50 7.55 -24.77
N GLY A 719 -16.52 8.10 -24.05
CA GLY A 719 -16.71 8.63 -22.70
C GLY A 719 -16.82 7.57 -21.58
N VAL A 720 -16.81 6.27 -21.89
CA VAL A 720 -16.96 5.19 -20.91
C VAL A 720 -15.59 4.69 -20.43
N LEU A 721 -15.38 4.72 -19.11
CA LEU A 721 -14.25 4.07 -18.45
C LEU A 721 -14.60 2.61 -18.16
N ASP A 722 -14.02 1.70 -18.93
CA ASP A 722 -14.20 0.26 -18.77
C ASP A 722 -12.85 -0.41 -19.03
N PRO A 723 -12.29 -1.20 -18.09
CA PRO A 723 -11.05 -1.91 -18.37
C PRO A 723 -11.09 -2.83 -19.61
N GLU A 724 -12.28 -3.31 -20.00
CA GLU A 724 -12.48 -4.10 -21.22
C GLU A 724 -12.21 -3.29 -22.51
N ASN A 725 -12.11 -1.96 -22.42
CA ASN A 725 -11.67 -1.11 -23.52
C ASN A 725 -10.31 -1.56 -24.07
N SER A 726 -9.44 -2.19 -23.27
CA SER A 726 -8.15 -2.70 -23.75
C SER A 726 -8.29 -3.71 -24.89
N LYS A 727 -9.40 -4.48 -24.98
CA LYS A 727 -9.64 -5.38 -26.11
C LYS A 727 -9.78 -4.65 -27.44
N THR A 728 -10.32 -3.43 -27.39
CA THR A 728 -10.50 -2.59 -28.58
C THR A 728 -9.25 -1.76 -28.86
N LEU A 729 -8.68 -1.17 -27.80
CA LEU A 729 -7.57 -0.24 -27.90
C LEU A 729 -6.22 -0.94 -28.12
N VAL A 730 -6.06 -2.18 -27.62
CA VAL A 730 -4.81 -2.94 -27.58
C VAL A 730 -5.11 -4.41 -27.96
N PRO A 731 -5.66 -4.67 -29.16
CA PRO A 731 -6.29 -5.95 -29.49
C PRO A 731 -5.33 -7.14 -29.58
N ASN A 732 -4.04 -6.89 -29.81
CA ASN A 732 -3.06 -7.93 -30.12
C ASN A 732 -2.25 -8.40 -28.91
N ILE A 733 -2.25 -7.64 -27.81
CA ILE A 733 -1.44 -7.93 -26.61
C ILE A 733 -2.30 -7.74 -25.36
N SER A 734 -2.44 -8.78 -24.56
CA SER A 734 -3.21 -8.75 -23.30
C SER A 734 -2.37 -8.21 -22.14
N ALA A 735 -3.04 -7.71 -21.08
CA ALA A 735 -2.37 -7.26 -19.86
C ALA A 735 -1.63 -8.39 -19.12
N ASN A 736 -1.99 -9.66 -19.40
CA ASN A 736 -1.35 -10.87 -18.86
C ASN A 736 -0.22 -11.41 -19.75
N ASP A 737 0.02 -10.81 -20.92
CA ASP A 737 1.10 -11.25 -21.80
C ASP A 737 2.47 -11.17 -21.10
N THR A 738 3.38 -12.04 -21.50
CA THR A 738 4.80 -11.99 -21.09
C THR A 738 5.39 -10.59 -21.24
N VAL A 739 5.09 -9.91 -22.34
CA VAL A 739 5.67 -8.60 -22.68
C VAL A 739 5.03 -7.44 -21.90
N SER A 740 3.86 -7.66 -21.28
CA SER A 740 3.08 -6.63 -20.62
C SER A 740 3.46 -6.40 -19.14
N LYS A 741 3.46 -5.12 -18.74
CA LYS A 741 3.45 -4.64 -17.35
C LYS A 741 2.59 -3.37 -17.24
N TRP A 742 1.32 -3.54 -16.92
CA TRP A 742 0.34 -2.46 -16.89
C TRP A 742 -0.04 -2.12 -15.45
N THR A 743 0.11 -0.86 -15.02
CA THR A 743 -0.07 -0.47 -13.61
C THR A 743 -0.84 0.84 -13.46
N GLY A 744 -1.71 0.93 -12.45
CA GLY A 744 -2.40 2.18 -12.10
C GLY A 744 -3.34 2.74 -13.17
N ASN A 745 -3.73 1.95 -14.18
CA ASN A 745 -4.59 2.39 -15.26
C ASN A 745 -6.07 2.41 -14.84
N THR A 746 -6.83 3.36 -15.40
CA THR A 746 -8.28 3.50 -15.29
C THR A 746 -8.90 3.39 -16.70
N GLY A 747 -9.81 2.44 -16.91
CA GLY A 747 -10.37 2.17 -18.24
C GLY A 747 -9.44 1.37 -19.17
N LEU A 748 -8.33 0.84 -18.66
CA LEU A 748 -7.59 -0.29 -19.24
C LEU A 748 -7.37 -1.31 -18.12
N HIS A 749 -7.13 -2.57 -18.47
CA HIS A 749 -6.66 -3.54 -17.49
C HIS A 749 -5.30 -3.14 -16.88
N ASN A 750 -5.04 -3.64 -15.68
CA ASN A 750 -3.71 -3.65 -15.09
C ASN A 750 -3.21 -5.10 -15.04
N SER A 751 -1.90 -5.29 -15.11
CA SER A 751 -1.26 -6.58 -14.84
C SER A 751 -1.44 -6.87 -13.34
N SER A 752 -2.27 -7.86 -13.03
CA SER A 752 -2.62 -8.33 -11.67
C SER A 752 -3.14 -7.24 -10.70
N ILE A 753 -4.46 -7.02 -10.73
CA ILE A 753 -5.23 -6.42 -9.63
C ILE A 753 -6.40 -7.35 -9.35
N GLU A 754 -6.70 -7.61 -8.08
CA GLU A 754 -7.87 -8.39 -7.65
C GLU A 754 -9.18 -7.82 -8.23
N ARG A 755 -9.86 -8.58 -9.09
CA ARG A 755 -11.09 -8.17 -9.78
C ARG A 755 -12.24 -9.15 -9.56
N PHE A 756 -13.44 -8.58 -9.36
CA PHE A 756 -14.71 -9.29 -9.21
C PHE A 756 -15.63 -9.05 -10.42
N ILE A 757 -16.30 -10.09 -10.92
CA ILE A 757 -17.39 -9.99 -11.91
C ILE A 757 -18.63 -10.73 -11.38
N GLU A 758 -19.79 -10.09 -11.48
CA GLU A 758 -21.11 -10.71 -11.22
C GLU A 758 -21.92 -10.79 -12.52
N ASP A 759 -22.40 -11.98 -12.87
CA ASP A 759 -23.33 -12.20 -14.00
C ASP A 759 -24.38 -13.25 -13.63
N THR A 760 -25.64 -12.83 -13.49
CA THR A 760 -26.73 -13.72 -13.09
C THR A 760 -27.50 -14.34 -14.27
N GLY A 761 -27.00 -14.20 -15.50
CA GLY A 761 -27.69 -14.57 -16.73
C GLY A 761 -26.91 -15.55 -17.62
N VAL A 762 -26.04 -16.36 -17.04
CA VAL A 762 -25.08 -17.18 -17.79
C VAL A 762 -25.78 -18.33 -18.53
N ALA A 763 -25.59 -18.42 -19.85
CA ALA A 763 -26.17 -19.47 -20.69
C ALA A 763 -25.32 -19.74 -21.95
N GLY A 764 -25.36 -20.96 -22.47
CA GLY A 764 -24.70 -21.31 -23.74
C GLY A 764 -23.19 -21.39 -23.61
N ASN A 765 -22.46 -20.34 -24.01
CA ASN A 765 -21.00 -20.27 -23.88
C ASN A 765 -20.61 -19.05 -23.02
N PHE A 766 -19.76 -19.26 -22.02
CA PHE A 766 -19.23 -18.18 -21.18
C PHE A 766 -17.71 -18.25 -21.12
N GLU A 767 -17.03 -17.14 -21.41
CA GLU A 767 -15.57 -17.10 -21.45
C GLU A 767 -14.99 -16.53 -20.16
N ILE A 768 -14.25 -17.35 -19.43
CA ILE A 768 -13.53 -16.99 -18.22
C ILE A 768 -12.20 -16.31 -18.60
N SER A 769 -12.01 -15.08 -18.12
CA SER A 769 -10.75 -14.35 -18.27
C SER A 769 -9.89 -14.53 -17.04
N TRP A 770 -8.65 -14.94 -17.26
CA TRP A 770 -7.64 -15.01 -16.20
C TRP A 770 -7.15 -13.61 -15.76
N LEU A 771 -7.70 -12.51 -16.29
CA LEU A 771 -7.53 -11.16 -15.74
C LEU A 771 -8.48 -10.85 -14.58
N VAL A 772 -9.45 -11.73 -14.31
CA VAL A 772 -10.41 -11.61 -13.22
C VAL A 772 -10.04 -12.63 -12.14
N ASP A 773 -10.17 -12.25 -10.88
CA ASP A 773 -9.74 -13.08 -9.74
C ASP A 773 -10.92 -13.77 -9.09
N THR A 774 -12.10 -13.14 -9.12
CA THR A 774 -13.33 -13.70 -8.57
C THR A 774 -14.51 -13.49 -9.51
N TYR A 775 -15.30 -14.54 -9.69
CA TYR A 775 -16.57 -14.50 -10.40
C TYR A 775 -17.71 -14.89 -9.45
N TYR A 776 -18.86 -14.26 -9.60
CA TYR A 776 -20.15 -14.75 -9.12
C TYR A 776 -21.08 -14.94 -10.33
N LEU A 777 -21.42 -16.19 -10.64
CA LEU A 777 -22.14 -16.57 -11.85
C LEU A 777 -23.40 -17.37 -11.50
N GLU A 778 -24.54 -17.01 -12.09
CA GLU A 778 -25.77 -17.81 -12.03
C GLU A 778 -26.10 -18.35 -13.43
N MET A 779 -26.12 -19.68 -13.55
CA MET A 779 -26.49 -20.38 -14.78
C MET A 779 -28.00 -20.41 -14.93
N THR A 780 -28.48 -20.03 -16.13
CA THR A 780 -29.89 -20.09 -16.54
C THR A 780 -30.15 -21.15 -17.62
N ALA A 781 -29.09 -21.80 -18.11
CA ALA A 781 -29.10 -22.97 -18.99
C ALA A 781 -27.77 -23.73 -18.88
N ASP A 782 -27.68 -24.93 -19.46
CA ASP A 782 -26.41 -25.63 -19.63
C ASP A 782 -25.38 -24.71 -20.30
N THR A 783 -24.19 -24.62 -19.72
CA THR A 783 -23.17 -23.64 -20.12
C THR A 783 -21.82 -24.31 -20.32
N THR A 784 -21.19 -24.01 -21.45
CA THR A 784 -19.80 -24.36 -21.74
C THR A 784 -18.89 -23.20 -21.39
N PHE A 785 -17.96 -23.44 -20.46
CA PHE A 785 -16.95 -22.46 -20.08
C PHE A 785 -15.72 -22.59 -20.98
N THR A 786 -15.27 -21.46 -21.55
CA THR A 786 -13.99 -21.34 -22.26
C THR A 786 -13.04 -20.43 -21.48
N GLU A 787 -11.76 -20.40 -21.84
CA GLU A 787 -10.77 -19.57 -21.14
C GLU A 787 -10.00 -18.64 -22.10
N ARG A 788 -9.67 -17.44 -21.62
CA ARG A 788 -8.80 -16.47 -22.29
C ARG A 788 -7.85 -15.77 -21.31
N ASP A 789 -6.87 -15.04 -21.83
CA ASP A 789 -5.88 -14.28 -21.05
C ASP A 789 -5.03 -15.14 -20.09
N LEU A 790 -4.79 -16.40 -20.44
CA LEU A 790 -4.04 -17.37 -19.63
C LEU A 790 -2.75 -16.77 -19.05
N PRO A 791 -2.41 -17.08 -17.77
CA PRO A 791 -1.14 -16.68 -17.20
C PRO A 791 0.01 -17.18 -18.08
N ALA A 792 0.96 -16.29 -18.32
CA ALA A 792 2.06 -16.56 -19.23
C ALA A 792 2.94 -17.72 -18.70
N PRO A 793 3.18 -18.78 -19.50
CA PRO A 793 4.01 -19.90 -19.09
C PRO A 793 5.41 -19.45 -18.64
N GLY A 794 5.79 -19.78 -17.40
CA GLY A 794 7.10 -19.46 -16.85
C GLY A 794 7.25 -18.04 -16.29
N LYS A 795 6.23 -17.18 -16.38
CA LYS A 795 6.22 -15.84 -15.76
C LYS A 795 5.47 -15.84 -14.43
N ASN A 796 4.25 -16.36 -14.41
CA ASN A 796 3.38 -16.29 -13.24
C ASN A 796 2.39 -17.47 -13.17
N THR A 797 2.12 -17.93 -11.95
CA THR A 797 0.95 -18.78 -11.67
C THR A 797 -0.20 -17.88 -11.24
N LYS A 798 -1.44 -18.25 -11.53
CA LYS A 798 -2.62 -17.53 -11.04
C LYS A 798 -3.67 -18.48 -10.51
N GLU A 799 -4.40 -18.01 -9.52
CA GLU A 799 -5.61 -18.65 -9.01
C GLU A 799 -6.80 -17.76 -9.29
N ILE A 800 -7.91 -18.36 -9.73
CA ILE A 800 -9.20 -17.69 -9.86
C ILE A 800 -10.23 -18.40 -9.00
N LEU A 801 -11.20 -17.65 -8.52
CA LEU A 801 -12.32 -18.12 -7.73
C LEU A 801 -13.62 -17.90 -8.51
N ILE A 802 -14.49 -18.90 -8.57
CA ILE A 802 -15.80 -18.79 -9.21
C ILE A 802 -16.84 -19.29 -8.22
N TYR A 803 -17.72 -18.40 -7.77
CA TYR A 803 -18.95 -18.75 -7.08
C TYR A 803 -20.02 -19.03 -8.15
N LEU A 804 -20.34 -20.29 -8.39
CA LEU A 804 -21.25 -20.74 -9.44
C LEU A 804 -22.53 -21.34 -8.82
N THR A 805 -23.68 -20.89 -9.29
CA THR A 805 -25.00 -21.44 -8.91
C THR A 805 -25.88 -21.67 -10.14
N GLY A 806 -26.94 -22.47 -10.00
CA GLY A 806 -27.94 -22.76 -11.03
C GLY A 806 -28.09 -24.25 -11.29
N ASP A 807 -29.34 -24.72 -11.42
CA ASP A 807 -29.65 -26.16 -11.59
C ASP A 807 -29.46 -26.64 -13.05
N PHE A 808 -28.24 -26.46 -13.57
CA PHE A 808 -27.84 -26.77 -14.94
C PHE A 808 -26.45 -27.42 -14.98
N ALA A 809 -26.06 -28.00 -16.11
CA ALA A 809 -24.78 -28.67 -16.25
C ALA A 809 -23.67 -27.72 -16.76
N PRO A 810 -22.62 -27.43 -15.97
CA PRO A 810 -21.43 -26.75 -16.47
C PRO A 810 -20.52 -27.72 -17.21
N THR A 811 -20.01 -27.30 -18.37
CA THR A 811 -18.91 -27.98 -19.07
C THR A 811 -17.64 -27.14 -18.93
N PHE A 812 -16.68 -27.60 -18.13
CA PHE A 812 -15.40 -26.89 -17.92
C PHE A 812 -14.37 -27.19 -19.02
N PRO A 813 -13.38 -26.29 -19.24
CA PRO A 813 -12.24 -26.58 -20.10
C PRO A 813 -11.57 -27.90 -19.74
N ALA A 814 -11.16 -28.70 -20.74
CA ALA A 814 -10.64 -30.05 -20.53
C ALA A 814 -9.40 -30.10 -19.61
N GLY A 815 -8.60 -29.03 -19.56
CA GLY A 815 -7.45 -28.94 -18.66
C GLY A 815 -7.83 -28.79 -17.18
N TRP A 816 -8.99 -28.20 -16.88
CA TRP A 816 -9.42 -27.90 -15.51
C TRP A 816 -9.90 -29.15 -14.78
N THR A 817 -10.37 -30.17 -15.50
CA THR A 817 -10.92 -31.39 -14.91
C THR A 817 -9.86 -32.45 -14.60
N VAL A 818 -8.62 -32.27 -15.06
CA VAL A 818 -7.53 -33.27 -14.93
C VAL A 818 -7.18 -33.55 -13.46
N ASN A 819 -7.02 -32.50 -12.65
CA ASN A 819 -6.72 -32.61 -11.22
C ASN A 819 -7.87 -32.01 -10.38
N GLN A 820 -9.11 -32.29 -10.76
CA GLN A 820 -10.29 -31.78 -10.06
C GLN A 820 -10.58 -32.59 -8.78
N VAL A 821 -10.88 -31.89 -7.69
CA VAL A 821 -11.44 -32.45 -6.46
C VAL A 821 -12.80 -31.78 -6.18
N GLY A 822 -13.80 -32.57 -5.81
CA GLY A 822 -15.17 -32.10 -5.58
C GLY A 822 -16.02 -32.09 -6.86
N THR A 823 -17.32 -31.82 -6.69
CA THR A 823 -18.31 -31.84 -7.78
C THR A 823 -19.25 -30.65 -7.67
N TYR A 824 -19.66 -30.14 -8.82
CA TYR A 824 -20.70 -29.11 -8.91
C TYR A 824 -22.04 -29.64 -8.42
N LYS A 825 -22.78 -28.82 -7.65
CA LYS A 825 -24.04 -29.17 -7.00
C LYS A 825 -25.15 -28.17 -7.38
N GLY A 826 -25.49 -28.14 -8.66
CA GLY A 826 -26.72 -27.51 -9.19
C GLY A 826 -27.09 -26.18 -8.53
N ALA A 827 -28.30 -26.12 -7.96
CA ALA A 827 -28.87 -24.93 -7.34
C ALA A 827 -28.14 -24.40 -6.09
N ASP A 828 -27.16 -25.13 -5.52
CA ASP A 828 -26.37 -24.62 -4.41
C ASP A 828 -25.31 -23.64 -4.90
N VAL A 829 -24.79 -22.78 -4.01
CA VAL A 829 -23.60 -21.98 -4.31
C VAL A 829 -22.36 -22.89 -4.23
N ASN A 830 -21.66 -23.00 -5.35
CA ASN A 830 -20.43 -23.77 -5.50
C ASN A 830 -19.25 -22.80 -5.57
N GLU A 831 -18.30 -22.89 -4.65
CA GLU A 831 -17.01 -22.23 -4.77
C GLU A 831 -16.06 -23.11 -5.58
N ILE A 832 -15.65 -22.63 -6.75
CA ILE A 832 -14.71 -23.31 -7.64
C ILE A 832 -13.41 -22.52 -7.65
N ARG A 833 -12.36 -23.09 -7.08
CA ARG A 833 -11.01 -22.53 -7.07
C ARG A 833 -10.19 -23.22 -8.15
N ILE A 834 -9.69 -22.45 -9.12
CA ILE A 834 -8.87 -22.96 -10.22
C ILE A 834 -7.49 -22.30 -10.18
N LYS A 835 -6.45 -23.10 -9.95
CA LYS A 835 -5.06 -22.66 -9.99
C LYS A 835 -4.38 -23.12 -11.28
N ASN A 836 -3.95 -22.19 -12.12
CA ASN A 836 -3.09 -22.46 -13.27
C ASN A 836 -1.62 -22.40 -12.86
N ILE A 837 -0.90 -23.49 -13.10
CA ILE A 837 0.56 -23.57 -12.88
C ILE A 837 1.32 -23.25 -14.17
N LYS A 838 0.84 -23.80 -15.29
CA LYS A 838 1.26 -23.52 -16.66
C LYS A 838 0.21 -24.07 -17.61
N THR A 839 0.28 -23.71 -18.89
CA THR A 839 -0.61 -24.27 -19.94
C THR A 839 -0.73 -25.79 -19.81
N GLY A 840 -1.97 -26.27 -19.65
CA GLY A 840 -2.29 -27.69 -19.53
C GLY A 840 -2.16 -28.31 -18.12
N ILE A 841 -1.68 -27.57 -17.12
CA ILE A 841 -1.59 -28.05 -15.72
C ILE A 841 -2.37 -27.10 -14.80
N TYR A 842 -3.51 -27.60 -14.34
CA TYR A 842 -4.44 -26.90 -13.46
C TYR A 842 -4.72 -27.74 -12.23
N PHE A 843 -5.01 -27.10 -11.11
CA PHE A 843 -5.60 -27.71 -9.92
C PHE A 843 -6.96 -27.07 -9.67
N THR A 844 -8.01 -27.87 -9.64
CA THR A 844 -9.39 -27.39 -9.50
C THR A 844 -10.00 -27.98 -8.23
N GLN A 845 -10.52 -27.13 -7.36
CA GLN A 845 -11.26 -27.55 -6.18
C GLN A 845 -12.68 -26.98 -6.24
N ILE A 846 -13.68 -27.85 -6.12
CA ILE A 846 -15.08 -27.45 -5.99
C ILE A 846 -15.52 -27.72 -4.56
N SER A 847 -15.92 -26.66 -3.86
CA SER A 847 -16.46 -26.67 -2.51
C SER A 847 -17.90 -26.13 -2.54
N ASN A 848 -18.74 -26.56 -1.61
CA ASN A 848 -20.14 -26.14 -1.52
C ASN A 848 -20.49 -25.98 -0.03
N SER A 849 -21.45 -25.11 0.30
CA SER A 849 -21.85 -24.90 1.70
C SER A 849 -22.32 -26.23 2.35
N LEU A 850 -21.64 -26.64 3.43
CA LEU A 850 -21.78 -27.95 4.07
C LEU A 850 -23.19 -28.16 4.65
N SER A 851 -23.97 -29.07 4.05
CA SER A 851 -25.16 -29.64 4.68
C SER A 851 -24.77 -30.86 5.51
N ILE A 852 -24.70 -30.69 6.84
CA ILE A 852 -24.82 -31.72 7.91
C ILE A 852 -24.16 -33.07 7.59
N TYR A 853 -22.98 -33.33 8.16
CA TYR A 853 -22.48 -34.71 8.28
C TYR A 853 -23.51 -35.55 9.05
N PRO A 854 -23.78 -36.80 8.65
CA PRO A 854 -24.59 -37.71 9.47
C PRO A 854 -24.07 -37.74 10.91
N ALA A 855 -24.97 -37.87 11.88
CA ALA A 855 -24.61 -37.92 13.30
C ALA A 855 -23.50 -38.98 13.50
N PRO A 856 -22.45 -38.68 14.30
CA PRO A 856 -21.35 -39.61 14.51
C PRO A 856 -21.89 -40.96 14.99
N PHE A 857 -21.39 -42.05 14.41
CA PHE A 857 -21.71 -43.39 14.89
C PHE A 857 -20.55 -43.92 15.74
N ILE A 858 -20.84 -44.37 16.96
CA ILE A 858 -19.84 -44.88 17.91
C ILE A 858 -19.97 -46.41 17.99
N GLU A 859 -18.98 -47.13 17.48
CA GLU A 859 -18.92 -48.59 17.50
C GLU A 859 -18.34 -49.12 18.81
N SER A 860 -17.14 -48.67 19.20
CA SER A 860 -16.43 -49.13 20.41
C SER A 860 -15.45 -48.08 20.96
N ILE A 861 -15.00 -48.29 22.20
CA ILE A 861 -13.93 -47.54 22.85
C ILE A 861 -12.98 -48.50 23.56
N GLU A 862 -11.67 -48.24 23.45
CA GLU A 862 -10.60 -49.03 24.06
C GLU A 862 -9.59 -48.11 24.77
N PRO A 863 -9.25 -48.38 26.06
CA PRO A 863 -9.86 -49.37 26.95
C PRO A 863 -11.26 -48.95 27.41
N SER A 864 -12.10 -49.92 27.81
CA SER A 864 -13.45 -49.67 28.35
C SER A 864 -13.53 -49.76 29.88
N GLY A 865 -12.43 -50.12 30.54
CA GLY A 865 -12.28 -50.09 32.00
C GLY A 865 -10.96 -49.43 32.37
N VAL A 866 -11.00 -48.52 33.34
CA VAL A 866 -9.85 -47.69 33.74
C VAL A 866 -9.80 -47.48 35.25
N THR A 867 -8.61 -47.15 35.76
CA THR A 867 -8.41 -46.87 37.19
C THR A 867 -8.53 -45.37 37.49
N PRO A 868 -9.09 -45.00 38.64
CA PRO A 868 -9.25 -43.60 39.04
C PRO A 868 -7.91 -42.91 39.26
N ASN A 869 -7.88 -41.59 39.09
CA ASN A 869 -6.71 -40.73 39.25
C ASN A 869 -5.55 -41.08 38.31
N THR A 870 -5.86 -41.54 37.09
CA THR A 870 -4.87 -41.83 36.05
C THR A 870 -5.14 -41.02 34.78
N THR A 871 -4.10 -40.78 33.99
CA THR A 871 -4.22 -40.25 32.62
C THR A 871 -4.17 -41.42 31.66
N GLN A 872 -5.18 -41.55 30.79
CA GLN A 872 -5.34 -42.71 29.92
C GLN A 872 -5.63 -42.30 28.47
N ASP A 873 -5.01 -43.01 27.53
CA ASP A 873 -5.30 -42.90 26.11
C ASP A 873 -6.49 -43.78 25.72
N PHE A 874 -7.37 -43.23 24.88
CA PHE A 874 -8.56 -43.89 24.35
C PHE A 874 -8.57 -43.89 22.83
N ILE A 875 -9.02 -45.01 22.26
CA ILE A 875 -9.27 -45.18 20.82
C ILE A 875 -10.77 -45.40 20.64
N VAL A 876 -11.42 -44.52 19.89
CA VAL A 876 -12.84 -44.64 19.51
C VAL A 876 -12.93 -45.11 18.07
N LYS A 877 -13.66 -46.21 17.85
CA LYS A 877 -13.98 -46.75 16.52
C LYS A 877 -15.42 -46.40 16.15
N GLY A 878 -15.67 -46.14 14.88
CA GLY A 878 -17.00 -45.76 14.41
C GLY A 878 -17.05 -45.27 12.97
N SER A 879 -17.94 -44.32 12.69
CA SER A 879 -18.12 -43.68 11.38
C SER A 879 -18.53 -42.22 11.53
N PHE A 880 -18.28 -41.41 10.49
CA PHE A 880 -18.63 -39.99 10.39
C PHE A 880 -17.89 -39.07 11.38
N PHE A 881 -16.69 -39.46 11.81
CA PHE A 881 -15.79 -38.57 12.53
C PHE A 881 -15.16 -37.54 11.58
N THR A 882 -14.89 -36.33 12.07
CA THR A 882 -14.30 -35.23 11.29
C THR A 882 -13.06 -34.66 11.98
N PRO A 883 -12.16 -33.96 11.25
CA PRO A 883 -11.00 -33.30 11.84
C PRO A 883 -11.37 -32.23 12.88
N GLU A 884 -12.45 -31.48 12.66
CA GLU A 884 -12.93 -30.45 13.59
C GLU A 884 -13.83 -31.02 14.70
N GLY A 885 -14.21 -32.30 14.59
CA GLY A 885 -15.05 -32.98 15.56
C GLY A 885 -14.32 -33.28 16.87
N PHE A 886 -15.08 -33.40 17.95
CA PHE A 886 -14.53 -33.67 19.27
C PHE A 886 -15.28 -34.76 20.04
N GLY A 887 -14.54 -35.58 20.77
CA GLY A 887 -15.06 -36.66 21.62
C GLY A 887 -14.52 -36.61 23.03
N GLY A 888 -15.23 -37.21 23.99
CA GLY A 888 -14.79 -37.29 25.38
C GLY A 888 -15.72 -38.14 26.25
N ILE A 889 -15.28 -38.42 27.48
CA ILE A 889 -16.05 -39.17 28.46
C ILE A 889 -16.71 -38.17 29.41
N VAL A 890 -18.03 -38.27 29.59
CA VAL A 890 -18.80 -37.37 30.44
C VAL A 890 -18.25 -37.41 31.86
N GLY A 891 -17.95 -36.24 32.43
CA GLY A 891 -17.41 -36.13 33.79
C GLY A 891 -15.90 -36.40 33.93
N GLN A 892 -15.20 -36.72 32.83
CA GLN A 892 -13.74 -36.88 32.79
C GLN A 892 -13.10 -35.72 32.00
N THR A 893 -11.83 -35.40 32.27
CA THR A 893 -11.17 -34.25 31.63
C THR A 893 -10.35 -34.70 30.43
N ARG A 894 -10.73 -34.31 29.21
CA ARG A 894 -9.91 -34.57 28.02
C ARG A 894 -8.71 -33.62 27.97
N THR A 895 -7.52 -34.17 27.78
CA THR A 895 -6.26 -33.42 27.72
C THR A 895 -5.69 -33.30 26.30
N SER A 896 -5.98 -34.25 25.42
CA SER A 896 -5.54 -34.21 24.02
C SER A 896 -6.53 -34.91 23.08
N SER A 897 -6.44 -34.62 21.78
CA SER A 897 -7.22 -35.32 20.74
C SER A 897 -6.45 -35.42 19.42
N ASN A 898 -6.70 -36.49 18.66
CA ASN A 898 -6.03 -36.78 17.39
C ASN A 898 -7.00 -37.53 16.45
N PHE A 899 -7.49 -36.81 15.44
CA PHE A 899 -8.29 -37.40 14.35
C PHE A 899 -7.39 -38.23 13.43
N LYS A 900 -7.75 -39.50 13.18
CA LYS A 900 -7.00 -40.36 12.26
C LYS A 900 -7.68 -40.47 10.91
N ASN A 901 -8.97 -40.79 10.91
CA ASN A 901 -9.81 -40.88 9.72
C ASN A 901 -11.28 -40.94 10.16
N GLN A 902 -12.21 -41.01 9.20
CA GLN A 902 -13.64 -41.00 9.49
C GLN A 902 -14.16 -42.16 10.35
N GLY A 903 -13.36 -43.22 10.56
CA GLY A 903 -13.72 -44.35 11.41
C GLY A 903 -12.87 -44.55 12.66
N GLU A 904 -11.90 -43.66 12.92
CA GLU A 904 -11.07 -43.72 14.13
C GLU A 904 -10.72 -42.33 14.67
N TYR A 905 -11.03 -42.13 15.95
CA TYR A 905 -10.71 -40.92 16.70
C TYR A 905 -9.98 -41.28 17.99
N ARG A 906 -8.85 -40.62 18.30
CA ARG A 906 -8.08 -40.89 19.53
C ARG A 906 -8.08 -39.67 20.44
N PHE A 907 -8.11 -39.88 21.73
CA PHE A 907 -7.97 -38.81 22.71
C PHE A 907 -7.35 -39.30 24.01
N THR A 908 -6.75 -38.40 24.77
CA THR A 908 -6.25 -38.67 26.13
C THR A 908 -7.18 -38.00 27.14
N ALA A 909 -7.48 -38.66 28.26
CA ALA A 909 -8.27 -38.07 29.34
C ALA A 909 -7.72 -38.42 30.73
N ASP A 910 -7.85 -37.46 31.64
CA ASP A 910 -7.62 -37.63 33.07
C ASP A 910 -8.90 -38.18 33.72
N ILE A 911 -8.76 -39.34 34.36
CA ILE A 911 -9.83 -40.09 34.99
C ILE A 911 -9.96 -39.64 36.45
N GLY A 912 -11.12 -39.11 36.81
CA GLY A 912 -11.44 -38.64 38.15
C GLY A 912 -11.58 -39.77 39.18
N ALA A 913 -11.67 -39.38 40.45
CA ALA A 913 -11.71 -40.31 41.59
C ALA A 913 -13.05 -41.05 41.80
N ASN A 914 -14.09 -40.70 41.03
CA ASN A 914 -15.43 -41.25 41.22
C ASN A 914 -15.56 -42.59 40.49
N GLU A 915 -15.88 -43.65 41.23
CA GLU A 915 -16.25 -44.95 40.68
C GLU A 915 -17.62 -44.90 40.00
N GLY A 916 -17.76 -45.64 38.91
CA GLY A 916 -19.02 -45.78 38.18
C GLY A 916 -18.85 -45.93 36.67
N ASP A 917 -19.99 -46.12 35.99
CA ASP A 917 -20.07 -46.15 34.53
C ASP A 917 -20.29 -44.72 33.99
N PHE A 918 -19.54 -44.36 32.94
CA PHE A 918 -19.57 -43.04 32.31
C PHE A 918 -19.87 -43.13 30.80
N ASP A 919 -20.61 -42.14 30.30
CA ASP A 919 -20.98 -42.05 28.89
C ASP A 919 -19.81 -41.52 28.04
N LEU A 920 -19.66 -42.05 26.83
CA LEU A 920 -18.82 -41.46 25.78
C LEU A 920 -19.68 -40.58 24.87
N PHE A 921 -19.23 -39.40 24.51
CA PHE A 921 -19.87 -38.55 23.51
C PHE A 921 -18.93 -38.23 22.35
N MET A 922 -19.49 -38.08 21.15
CA MET A 922 -18.82 -37.63 19.93
C MET A 922 -19.65 -36.53 19.26
N ASN A 923 -19.00 -35.47 18.76
CA ASN A 923 -19.65 -34.34 18.13
C ASN A 923 -18.93 -33.92 16.83
N ASN A 924 -19.65 -33.87 15.71
CA ASN A 924 -19.16 -33.38 14.40
C ASN A 924 -20.00 -32.18 13.87
N GLY A 925 -20.66 -31.46 14.78
CA GLY A 925 -21.78 -30.56 14.51
C GLY A 925 -23.13 -31.14 14.98
N THR A 926 -23.23 -32.47 15.10
CA THR A 926 -24.31 -33.19 15.80
C THR A 926 -23.72 -34.08 16.90
N GLU A 927 -24.29 -34.09 18.10
CA GLU A 927 -23.81 -34.91 19.23
C GLU A 927 -24.47 -36.30 19.26
N THR A 928 -23.65 -37.34 19.39
CA THR A 928 -24.08 -38.72 19.70
C THR A 928 -23.44 -39.18 21.00
N LYS A 929 -24.20 -39.89 21.85
CA LYS A 929 -23.69 -40.52 23.07
C LYS A 929 -23.76 -42.04 23.00
N LYS A 930 -22.72 -42.71 23.51
CA LYS A 930 -22.73 -44.12 23.86
C LYS A 930 -22.76 -44.22 25.39
N ILE A 931 -23.90 -44.70 25.90
CA ILE A 931 -24.17 -44.76 27.34
C ILE A 931 -23.28 -45.81 28.01
N ASN A 932 -22.77 -45.53 29.21
CA ASN A 932 -21.95 -46.43 30.03
C ASN A 932 -20.79 -47.07 29.23
N ALA A 933 -20.09 -46.26 28.44
CA ALA A 933 -19.04 -46.73 27.54
C ALA A 933 -17.70 -47.01 28.24
N VAL A 934 -17.46 -46.35 29.39
CA VAL A 934 -16.23 -46.51 30.18
C VAL A 934 -16.58 -46.67 31.66
N SER A 935 -16.03 -47.71 32.31
CA SER A 935 -16.15 -47.93 33.75
C SER A 935 -14.87 -47.48 34.47
N VAL A 936 -15.04 -46.71 35.56
CA VAL A 936 -13.98 -46.35 36.50
C VAL A 936 -14.18 -47.14 37.77
N VAL A 937 -13.16 -47.88 38.22
CA VAL A 937 -13.27 -48.84 39.33
C VAL A 937 -12.25 -48.52 40.43
N LEU A 938 -12.69 -48.40 41.70
CA LEU A 938 -11.86 -47.98 42.84
C LEU A 938 -11.04 -49.10 43.49
N GLY A 939 -11.27 -50.37 43.14
CA GLY A 939 -10.50 -51.51 43.64
C GLY A 939 -9.69 -52.25 42.57
N ASP A 940 -9.14 -53.41 42.95
CA ASP A 940 -8.32 -54.22 42.05
C ASP A 940 -9.20 -54.84 40.94
N VAL A 941 -8.87 -54.55 39.68
CA VAL A 941 -9.49 -55.18 38.52
C VAL A 941 -8.55 -56.27 38.01
N PHE A 942 -9.03 -57.51 38.03
CA PHE A 942 -8.30 -58.67 37.54
C PHE A 942 -8.92 -59.16 36.23
N GLN A 943 -8.09 -59.22 35.19
CA GLN A 943 -8.46 -59.74 33.87
C GLN A 943 -7.54 -60.93 33.53
N PRO A 944 -8.07 -62.05 33.03
CA PRO A 944 -7.25 -63.15 32.54
C PRO A 944 -6.66 -62.83 31.16
N LEU A 945 -5.57 -62.08 31.12
CA LEU A 945 -5.01 -61.58 29.87
C LEU A 945 -4.19 -62.65 29.12
N ASP A 946 -3.65 -63.64 29.83
CA ASP A 946 -2.74 -64.66 29.27
C ASP A 946 -2.96 -66.08 29.84
N VAL A 947 -2.35 -67.09 29.20
CA VAL A 947 -2.37 -68.50 29.60
C VAL A 947 -1.84 -68.73 31.03
N THR A 948 -0.91 -67.89 31.49
CA THR A 948 -0.33 -67.99 32.85
C THR A 948 -1.32 -67.67 33.97
N ASP A 949 -2.42 -66.97 33.64
CA ASP A 949 -3.51 -66.71 34.57
C ASP A 949 -4.36 -67.95 34.84
N TRP A 950 -4.19 -69.03 34.06
CA TRP A 950 -4.98 -70.25 34.16
C TRP A 950 -4.15 -71.48 34.48
N THR A 951 -4.71 -72.35 35.30
CA THR A 951 -4.25 -73.72 35.49
C THR A 951 -5.18 -74.66 34.73
N VAL A 952 -4.71 -75.20 33.60
CA VAL A 952 -5.48 -76.16 32.80
C VAL A 952 -5.47 -77.52 33.50
N LEU A 953 -6.66 -78.04 33.81
CA LEU A 953 -6.84 -79.34 34.46
C LEU A 953 -6.96 -80.47 33.43
N THR A 954 -7.70 -80.23 32.35
CA THR A 954 -7.92 -81.22 31.28
C THR A 954 -8.10 -80.55 29.91
N GLY A 955 -7.45 -81.08 28.87
CA GLY A 955 -7.56 -80.60 27.48
C GLY A 955 -6.62 -79.45 27.11
N ASP A 956 -6.77 -78.94 25.89
CA ASP A 956 -6.01 -77.81 25.37
C ASP A 956 -6.92 -76.56 25.27
N PHE A 957 -6.45 -75.46 25.86
CA PHE A 957 -7.11 -74.16 25.83
C PHE A 957 -6.24 -73.13 25.10
N GLU A 958 -6.88 -72.23 24.38
CA GLU A 958 -6.28 -70.99 23.87
C GLU A 958 -6.82 -69.83 24.71
N PHE A 959 -5.90 -68.97 25.14
CA PHE A 959 -6.19 -67.78 25.93
C PHE A 959 -5.81 -66.53 25.15
N ALA A 960 -6.77 -65.63 24.92
CA ALA A 960 -6.53 -64.37 24.23
C ALA A 960 -7.45 -63.27 24.77
N GLN A 961 -6.88 -62.17 25.28
CA GLN A 961 -7.62 -60.97 25.75
C GLN A 961 -8.83 -61.29 26.66
N GLY A 962 -8.66 -62.11 27.71
CA GLY A 962 -9.75 -62.50 28.60
C GLY A 962 -10.51 -63.76 28.19
N LYS A 963 -10.28 -64.29 26.98
CA LYS A 963 -11.07 -65.39 26.40
C LYS A 963 -10.39 -66.73 26.62
N ALA A 964 -11.07 -67.67 27.27
CA ALA A 964 -10.68 -69.08 27.35
C ALA A 964 -11.48 -69.89 26.30
N SER A 965 -10.79 -70.42 25.30
CA SER A 965 -11.40 -71.17 24.19
C SER A 965 -10.83 -72.58 24.14
N VAL A 966 -11.67 -73.60 23.89
CA VAL A 966 -11.16 -74.96 23.65
C VAL A 966 -10.57 -75.05 22.24
N VAL A 967 -9.34 -75.56 22.11
CA VAL A 967 -8.62 -75.64 20.82
C VAL A 967 -9.04 -76.85 19.98
N ASP A 968 -9.52 -77.93 20.63
CA ASP A 968 -9.92 -79.18 19.98
C ASP A 968 -11.40 -79.53 20.27
N GLN A 969 -12.22 -79.59 19.23
CA GLN A 969 -13.68 -79.77 19.28
C GLN A 969 -14.12 -81.24 19.47
N LEU A 970 -13.41 -82.01 20.29
CA LEU A 970 -13.86 -83.34 20.69
C LEU A 970 -14.95 -83.20 21.76
N ASN A 971 -16.07 -83.91 21.60
CA ASN A 971 -17.28 -83.96 22.46
C ASN A 971 -17.05 -84.37 23.94
N VAL A 972 -16.07 -83.77 24.62
CA VAL A 972 -15.55 -84.09 25.96
C VAL A 972 -15.27 -82.77 26.69
N TYR A 973 -15.68 -82.67 27.96
CA TYR A 973 -15.43 -81.47 28.76
C TYR A 973 -13.92 -81.28 28.99
N LYS A 974 -13.49 -80.03 28.82
CA LYS A 974 -12.17 -79.51 29.15
C LYS A 974 -12.32 -78.51 30.29
N GLU A 975 -11.40 -78.56 31.23
CA GLU A 975 -11.51 -77.76 32.46
C GLU A 975 -10.24 -76.96 32.71
N ALA A 976 -10.40 -75.70 33.10
CA ALA A 976 -9.32 -74.82 33.53
C ALA A 976 -9.78 -73.97 34.72
N ASN A 977 -8.87 -73.77 35.68
CA ASN A 977 -9.08 -72.91 36.83
C ASN A 977 -8.40 -71.57 36.57
N TRP A 978 -9.10 -70.49 36.86
CA TRP A 978 -8.47 -69.19 36.92
C TRP A 978 -7.71 -69.08 38.24
N ASN A 979 -6.45 -68.65 38.18
CA ASN A 979 -5.56 -68.63 39.34
C ASN A 979 -5.90 -67.50 40.33
N GLN A 980 -6.75 -66.55 39.93
CA GLN A 980 -7.15 -65.45 40.81
C GLN A 980 -8.14 -65.92 41.88
N VAL A 981 -7.79 -65.61 43.13
CA VAL A 981 -8.65 -65.85 44.28
C VAL A 981 -9.64 -64.69 44.45
N ILE A 982 -10.92 -65.04 44.55
CA ILE A 982 -12.03 -64.17 44.91
C ILE A 982 -12.15 -64.16 46.43
N ASP A 983 -11.79 -63.02 47.03
CA ASP A 983 -11.94 -62.77 48.46
C ASP A 983 -13.41 -62.49 48.78
N PHE A 984 -14.06 -63.44 49.46
CA PHE A 984 -15.50 -63.33 49.78
C PHE A 984 -15.79 -62.25 50.85
N THR A 985 -14.75 -61.79 51.57
CA THR A 985 -14.90 -60.74 52.59
C THR A 985 -14.99 -59.33 51.99
N LYS A 986 -14.76 -59.20 50.68
CA LYS A 986 -14.86 -57.95 49.93
C LYS A 986 -16.10 -57.97 49.04
N ASN A 987 -16.64 -56.79 48.77
CA ASN A 987 -17.60 -56.65 47.69
C ASN A 987 -16.89 -56.91 46.35
N PHE A 988 -17.52 -57.66 45.46
CA PHE A 988 -16.94 -57.98 44.16
C PHE A 988 -18.01 -58.07 43.08
N ARG A 989 -17.61 -57.76 41.85
CA ARG A 989 -18.41 -57.98 40.66
C ARG A 989 -17.62 -58.80 39.64
N ILE A 990 -18.30 -59.75 39.01
CA ILE A 990 -17.77 -60.63 37.98
C ILE A 990 -18.63 -60.48 36.74
N ASP A 991 -17.99 -60.10 35.63
CA ASP A 991 -18.65 -60.01 34.32
C ASP A 991 -18.18 -61.14 33.41
N LEU A 992 -19.11 -62.04 33.08
CA LEU A 992 -18.91 -63.22 32.24
C LEU A 992 -19.63 -63.03 30.90
N ALA A 993 -18.94 -63.28 29.80
CA ALA A 993 -19.56 -63.37 28.49
C ALA A 993 -19.27 -64.74 27.87
N PHE A 994 -20.22 -65.25 27.11
CA PHE A 994 -19.99 -66.43 26.29
C PHE A 994 -20.00 -66.01 24.83
N THR A 995 -19.04 -66.51 24.06
CA THR A 995 -18.95 -66.23 22.63
C THR A 995 -19.08 -67.54 21.88
N ASP A 996 -19.86 -67.53 20.80
CA ASP A 996 -19.89 -68.69 19.92
C ASP A 996 -18.49 -68.93 19.29
N SER A 997 -18.19 -70.19 19.02
CA SER A 997 -17.18 -70.50 18.01
C SER A 997 -17.83 -70.28 16.63
N ASP A 998 -17.05 -70.06 15.57
CA ASP A 998 -17.59 -69.75 14.22
C ASP A 998 -18.38 -70.93 13.56
N ASN A 999 -18.99 -71.85 14.32
CA ASN A 999 -19.58 -73.08 13.84
C ASN A 999 -20.98 -73.33 14.44
N PRO A 1000 -22.04 -73.51 13.62
CA PRO A 1000 -23.40 -73.72 14.12
C PRO A 1000 -23.53 -75.03 14.91
N HIS A 1001 -23.70 -74.92 16.22
CA HIS A 1001 -23.79 -76.07 17.13
C HIS A 1001 -25.09 -76.89 16.95
N SER A 1002 -24.99 -78.21 17.11
CA SER A 1002 -26.10 -79.17 16.95
C SER A 1002 -26.73 -79.58 18.30
N LEU A 1003 -27.96 -80.09 18.24
CA LEU A 1003 -28.86 -80.28 19.39
C LEU A 1003 -28.25 -81.09 20.56
N GLY A 1004 -28.04 -80.47 21.74
CA GLY A 1004 -27.80 -81.14 23.04
C GLY A 1004 -26.64 -80.61 23.89
N GLN A 1005 -26.01 -79.50 23.53
CA GLN A 1005 -24.69 -79.11 24.04
C GLN A 1005 -24.77 -78.10 25.19
N LYS A 1006 -23.95 -78.29 26.24
CA LYS A 1006 -23.94 -77.46 27.46
C LYS A 1006 -22.52 -77.16 27.92
N ASP A 1007 -22.26 -75.91 28.29
CA ASP A 1007 -21.01 -75.45 28.91
C ASP A 1007 -21.27 -74.89 30.31
N TYR A 1008 -20.27 -74.97 31.20
CA TYR A 1008 -20.41 -74.59 32.60
C TYR A 1008 -19.30 -73.64 33.07
N ILE A 1009 -19.67 -72.72 33.94
CA ILE A 1009 -18.74 -71.94 34.77
C ILE A 1009 -19.08 -72.19 36.23
N TYR A 1010 -18.08 -72.55 37.03
CA TYR A 1010 -18.24 -72.82 38.44
C TYR A 1010 -17.49 -71.81 39.29
N MET A 1011 -18.08 -71.47 40.44
CA MET A 1011 -17.35 -70.87 41.54
C MET A 1011 -16.99 -71.97 42.54
N VAL A 1012 -15.69 -72.11 42.81
CA VAL A 1012 -15.12 -73.26 43.52
C VAL A 1012 -14.39 -72.78 44.76
N ARG A 1013 -14.61 -73.46 45.90
CA ARG A 1013 -13.95 -73.10 47.16
C ARG A 1013 -12.48 -73.47 47.12
N THR A 1014 -11.65 -72.58 47.62
CA THR A 1014 -10.19 -72.74 47.64
C THR A 1014 -9.70 -73.80 48.62
N SER A 1015 -10.49 -74.17 49.64
CA SER A 1015 -10.05 -75.08 50.70
C SER A 1015 -10.18 -76.56 50.34
N ASP A 1016 -11.18 -76.92 49.53
CA ASP A 1016 -11.52 -78.31 49.24
C ASP A 1016 -11.96 -78.58 47.79
N ASP A 1017 -11.81 -77.60 46.90
CA ASP A 1017 -12.16 -77.65 45.47
C ASP A 1017 -13.64 -78.02 45.20
N VAL A 1018 -14.54 -77.78 46.16
CA VAL A 1018 -15.98 -78.05 45.99
C VAL A 1018 -16.66 -76.90 45.22
N ARG A 1019 -17.36 -77.27 44.14
CA ARG A 1019 -18.17 -76.36 43.30
C ARG A 1019 -19.42 -75.89 44.05
N GLN A 1020 -19.48 -74.63 44.43
CA GLN A 1020 -20.62 -74.07 45.19
C GLN A 1020 -21.75 -73.64 44.27
N PHE A 1021 -21.40 -72.90 43.22
CA PHE A 1021 -22.33 -72.38 42.24
C PHE A 1021 -21.86 -72.77 40.85
N GLY A 1022 -22.80 -73.25 40.04
CA GLY A 1022 -22.59 -73.57 38.63
C GLY A 1022 -23.55 -72.77 37.76
N PHE A 1023 -23.01 -72.08 36.78
CA PHE A 1023 -23.75 -71.43 35.71
C PHE A 1023 -23.70 -72.35 34.49
N GLU A 1024 -24.85 -72.86 34.10
CA GLU A 1024 -25.01 -73.68 32.91
C GLU A 1024 -25.54 -72.84 31.77
N MET A 1025 -24.95 -72.99 30.59
CA MET A 1025 -25.56 -72.57 29.34
C MET A 1025 -26.03 -73.77 28.53
N ASP A 1026 -27.28 -73.73 28.09
CA ASP A 1026 -27.84 -74.69 27.14
C ASP A 1026 -28.06 -74.04 25.77
N TYR A 1027 -27.20 -74.39 24.80
CA TYR A 1027 -27.24 -73.85 23.45
C TYR A 1027 -28.50 -74.26 22.67
N ASN A 1028 -29.21 -75.32 23.08
CA ASN A 1028 -30.45 -75.76 22.41
C ASN A 1028 -31.61 -74.81 22.62
N SER A 1029 -31.65 -74.26 23.81
CA SER A 1029 -32.84 -73.65 24.35
C SER A 1029 -32.61 -72.14 24.51
N GLY A 1030 -31.35 -71.68 24.48
CA GLY A 1030 -30.97 -70.29 24.73
C GLY A 1030 -31.17 -69.90 26.20
N TYR A 1031 -31.17 -70.89 27.10
CA TYR A 1031 -31.35 -70.68 28.54
C TYR A 1031 -30.01 -70.77 29.25
N GLY A 1032 -29.77 -69.79 30.14
CA GLY A 1032 -28.79 -69.91 31.22
C GLY A 1032 -29.49 -70.33 32.51
N LEU A 1033 -28.94 -71.30 33.25
CA LEU A 1033 -29.46 -71.75 34.53
C LEU A 1033 -28.39 -71.60 35.62
N LEU A 1034 -28.74 -70.92 36.71
CA LEU A 1034 -27.93 -70.90 37.93
C LEU A 1034 -28.30 -72.08 38.82
N ARG A 1035 -27.31 -72.91 39.15
CA ARG A 1035 -27.46 -74.08 40.03
C ARG A 1035 -26.61 -73.91 41.28
N HIS A 1036 -27.21 -74.10 42.44
CA HIS A 1036 -26.49 -74.32 43.70
C HIS A 1036 -26.27 -75.83 43.87
N THR A 1037 -25.02 -76.28 43.96
CA THR A 1037 -24.71 -77.73 43.89
C THR A 1037 -23.72 -78.18 44.96
N PRO A 1038 -24.17 -78.48 46.18
CA PRO A 1038 -23.44 -79.42 47.02
C PRO A 1038 -23.74 -80.87 46.59
N ASN A 1039 -24.95 -81.16 46.08
CA ASN A 1039 -25.40 -82.49 45.67
C ASN A 1039 -26.69 -82.39 44.85
N ASN A 1040 -26.63 -82.42 43.51
CA ASN A 1040 -27.69 -82.73 42.50
C ASN A 1040 -29.20 -82.53 42.86
N SER A 1041 -29.54 -81.58 43.72
CA SER A 1041 -30.88 -81.32 44.24
C SER A 1041 -31.27 -79.93 43.77
N ALA A 1042 -32.13 -79.86 42.75
CA ALA A 1042 -32.57 -78.61 42.17
C ALA A 1042 -33.31 -77.76 43.20
N ILE A 1043 -32.66 -76.74 43.75
CA ILE A 1043 -33.37 -75.57 44.27
C ILE A 1043 -33.69 -74.72 43.05
N THR A 1044 -34.86 -74.97 42.46
CA THR A 1044 -35.48 -74.16 41.43
C THR A 1044 -36.08 -72.91 42.07
N THR A 1045 -35.24 -71.95 42.47
CA THR A 1045 -35.67 -70.54 42.51
C THR A 1045 -35.57 -70.02 41.09
N GLY A 1046 -36.69 -70.09 40.37
CA GLY A 1046 -36.77 -69.70 38.97
C GLY A 1046 -36.46 -68.22 38.79
N ILE A 1047 -35.30 -67.91 38.20
CA ILE A 1047 -35.16 -66.72 37.35
C ILE A 1047 -35.69 -67.17 35.99
N SER A 1048 -36.98 -66.96 35.76
CA SER A 1048 -37.62 -67.32 34.49
C SER A 1048 -37.05 -66.49 33.33
N ASP A 1049 -36.56 -67.18 32.30
CA ASP A 1049 -36.22 -66.70 30.95
C ASP A 1049 -35.01 -65.74 30.81
N PHE A 1050 -33.83 -66.29 30.53
CA PHE A 1050 -32.74 -65.58 29.83
C PHE A 1050 -32.87 -65.68 28.29
N ARG A 1051 -34.08 -65.74 27.70
CA ARG A 1051 -34.23 -65.94 26.24
C ARG A 1051 -33.42 -64.94 25.43
N SER A 1052 -32.50 -65.43 24.60
CA SER A 1052 -31.92 -64.68 23.49
C SER A 1052 -32.60 -65.11 22.20
N TYR A 1053 -33.37 -64.21 21.57
CA TYR A 1053 -33.74 -64.39 20.17
C TYR A 1053 -32.50 -64.04 19.33
N TRP A 1054 -32.00 -65.01 18.58
CA TRP A 1054 -30.99 -64.80 17.55
C TRP A 1054 -31.57 -63.87 16.46
N LEU A 1055 -30.90 -62.76 16.17
CA LEU A 1055 -31.12 -62.00 14.94
C LEU A 1055 -30.00 -62.34 13.96
N ASN A 1056 -30.31 -62.37 12.66
CA ASN A 1056 -29.46 -62.86 11.57
C ASN A 1056 -28.17 -62.02 11.31
N ASP A 1057 -27.80 -61.09 12.18
CA ASP A 1057 -26.67 -60.16 11.99
C ASP A 1057 -25.43 -60.48 12.83
N GLY A 1058 -25.42 -61.62 13.55
CA GLY A 1058 -24.21 -62.15 14.19
C GLY A 1058 -23.64 -61.33 15.35
N THR A 1059 -24.34 -60.31 15.84
CA THR A 1059 -23.77 -59.36 16.82
C THR A 1059 -24.74 -59.02 17.96
N ARG A 1060 -24.87 -59.94 18.94
CA ARG A 1060 -25.18 -59.56 20.34
C ARG A 1060 -24.42 -60.45 21.32
N ARG A 1061 -23.53 -59.87 22.12
CA ARG A 1061 -22.90 -60.51 23.28
C ARG A 1061 -23.60 -60.01 24.56
N TYR A 1062 -24.37 -60.87 25.22
CA TYR A 1062 -24.91 -60.56 26.55
C TYR A 1062 -23.85 -60.89 27.61
N ILE A 1063 -23.79 -60.06 28.65
CA ILE A 1063 -22.93 -60.25 29.81
C ILE A 1063 -23.80 -60.78 30.96
N LEU A 1064 -23.36 -61.86 31.58
CA LEU A 1064 -23.84 -62.32 32.87
C LEU A 1064 -23.02 -61.63 33.95
N ARG A 1065 -23.67 -60.79 34.74
CA ARG A 1065 -23.06 -60.04 35.83
C ARG A 1065 -23.42 -60.69 37.16
N ILE A 1066 -22.42 -61.02 37.96
CA ILE A 1066 -22.57 -61.50 39.34
C ILE A 1066 -22.02 -60.42 40.25
N GLU A 1067 -22.81 -59.99 41.23
CA GLU A 1067 -22.42 -59.00 42.23
C GLU A 1067 -22.56 -59.62 43.60
N TRP A 1068 -21.50 -59.56 44.40
CA TRP A 1068 -21.51 -59.83 45.83
C TRP A 1068 -21.34 -58.48 46.52
N ILE A 1069 -22.44 -57.99 47.08
CA ILE A 1069 -22.48 -56.68 47.75
C ILE A 1069 -23.21 -56.86 49.07
N ASP A 1070 -22.56 -56.48 50.18
CA ASP A 1070 -23.13 -56.52 51.53
C ASP A 1070 -23.73 -57.89 51.88
N ASP A 1071 -22.96 -58.96 51.65
CA ASP A 1071 -23.34 -60.37 51.87
C ASP A 1071 -24.51 -60.89 51.00
N ILE A 1072 -24.88 -60.17 49.95
CA ILE A 1072 -25.95 -60.54 49.02
C ILE A 1072 -25.38 -60.82 47.63
N MET A 1073 -25.61 -62.04 47.13
CA MET A 1073 -25.31 -62.37 45.75
C MET A 1073 -26.48 -62.01 44.83
N THR A 1074 -26.21 -61.16 43.85
CA THR A 1074 -27.16 -60.77 42.80
C THR A 1074 -26.62 -61.18 41.44
N VAL A 1075 -27.48 -61.77 40.61
CA VAL A 1075 -27.13 -62.19 39.25
C VAL A 1075 -28.05 -61.49 38.24
N LYS A 1076 -27.44 -60.84 37.24
CA LYS A 1076 -28.11 -59.97 36.26
C LYS A 1076 -27.74 -60.32 34.83
N LYS A 1077 -28.72 -60.19 33.92
CA LYS A 1077 -28.49 -60.11 32.47
C LYS A 1077 -28.22 -58.65 32.09
N VAL A 1078 -27.06 -58.38 31.53
CA VAL A 1078 -26.69 -57.04 31.06
C VAL A 1078 -26.36 -57.12 29.58
N ARG A 1079 -26.84 -56.16 28.77
CA ARG A 1079 -26.34 -56.01 27.39
C ARG A 1079 -24.91 -55.49 27.44
N GLU A 1080 -24.13 -55.72 26.39
CA GLU A 1080 -22.76 -55.20 26.29
C GLU A 1080 -22.65 -53.67 26.42
N ASN A 1081 -23.77 -52.94 26.27
CA ASN A 1081 -23.86 -51.49 26.48
C ASN A 1081 -24.32 -51.11 27.92
N GLY A 1082 -24.20 -52.01 28.90
CA GLY A 1082 -24.54 -51.76 30.30
C GLY A 1082 -26.05 -51.70 30.63
N THR A 1083 -26.93 -51.69 29.63
CA THR A 1083 -28.38 -51.65 29.88
C THR A 1083 -28.84 -52.98 30.46
N GLN A 1084 -29.47 -52.96 31.64
CA GLN A 1084 -30.12 -54.13 32.19
C GLN A 1084 -31.24 -54.58 31.24
N ASP A 1085 -31.19 -55.84 30.81
CA ASP A 1085 -32.17 -56.40 29.88
C ASP A 1085 -32.63 -57.75 30.39
N GLY A 1086 -33.50 -57.74 31.39
CA GLY A 1086 -34.10 -58.96 31.94
C GLY A 1086 -34.21 -58.97 33.46
N PRO A 1087 -34.83 -60.04 34.00
CA PRO A 1087 -35.07 -60.18 35.44
C PRO A 1087 -33.78 -60.27 36.24
N THR A 1088 -33.70 -59.54 37.35
CA THR A 1088 -32.67 -59.71 38.39
C THR A 1088 -33.02 -60.93 39.23
N GLY A 1089 -32.08 -61.85 39.43
CA GLY A 1089 -32.18 -62.86 40.47
C GLY A 1089 -31.34 -62.47 41.68
N THR A 1090 -31.93 -62.49 42.87
CA THR A 1090 -31.20 -62.30 44.13
C THR A 1090 -31.20 -63.61 44.87
N ILE A 1091 -30.03 -64.12 45.23
CA ILE A 1091 -29.88 -65.30 46.06
C ILE A 1091 -29.28 -64.85 47.38
N THR A 1092 -30.04 -65.00 48.46
CA THR A 1092 -29.46 -65.02 49.80
C THR A 1092 -28.96 -66.44 50.04
N PRO A 1093 -27.63 -66.68 50.14
CA PRO A 1093 -27.10 -68.03 50.28
C PRO A 1093 -27.71 -68.71 51.52
N PRO A 1094 -28.36 -69.88 51.41
CA PRO A 1094 -28.99 -70.52 52.57
C PRO A 1094 -27.97 -71.13 53.57
N TYR A 1095 -26.69 -71.22 53.20
CA TYR A 1095 -25.59 -71.68 54.05
C TYR A 1095 -24.29 -70.97 53.63
N GLY A 1096 -23.53 -70.48 54.61
CA GLY A 1096 -22.24 -69.77 54.57
C GLY A 1096 -21.51 -69.66 53.24
N PHE A 1097 -21.45 -68.43 52.72
CA PHE A 1097 -20.27 -67.94 52.01
C PHE A 1097 -19.25 -67.54 53.07
N ASP A 1098 -18.42 -68.47 53.52
CA ASP A 1098 -17.45 -68.27 54.61
C ASP A 1098 -16.00 -68.49 54.19
N GLU A 1099 -15.74 -68.63 52.88
CA GLU A 1099 -14.40 -68.80 52.36
C GLU A 1099 -14.17 -68.31 50.93
N ASN A 1100 -12.89 -68.07 50.61
CA ASN A 1100 -12.42 -67.60 49.32
C ASN A 1100 -12.65 -68.63 48.22
N MET A 1101 -12.90 -68.15 47.00
CA MET A 1101 -13.16 -68.99 45.84
C MET A 1101 -12.24 -68.68 44.67
N TYR A 1102 -12.30 -69.50 43.63
CA TYR A 1102 -11.79 -69.18 42.30
C TYR A 1102 -12.81 -69.60 41.23
N ILE A 1103 -12.60 -69.14 39.99
CA ILE A 1103 -13.47 -69.47 38.86
C ILE A 1103 -12.92 -70.69 38.13
N GLN A 1104 -13.76 -71.70 37.89
CA GLN A 1104 -13.44 -72.83 37.03
C GLN A 1104 -14.32 -72.78 35.79
N VAL A 1105 -13.72 -72.88 34.60
CA VAL A 1105 -14.46 -73.08 33.35
C VAL A 1105 -14.46 -74.57 32.98
N SER A 1106 -15.59 -75.08 32.51
CA SER A 1106 -15.77 -76.45 32.03
C SER A 1106 -16.49 -76.41 30.68
N LEU A 1107 -15.70 -76.40 29.61
CA LEU A 1107 -16.15 -76.15 28.24
C LEU A 1107 -16.03 -77.41 27.39
N LYS A 1108 -16.99 -77.61 26.49
CA LYS A 1108 -17.09 -78.81 25.64
C LYS A 1108 -16.99 -78.47 24.15
N TYR A 1109 -17.45 -77.29 23.75
CA TYR A 1109 -17.58 -76.91 22.34
C TYR A 1109 -17.38 -75.42 22.06
N GLY A 1110 -17.62 -74.54 23.04
CA GLY A 1110 -17.54 -73.10 22.85
C GLY A 1110 -16.30 -72.45 23.47
N ALA A 1111 -16.34 -71.11 23.51
CA ALA A 1111 -15.40 -70.29 24.25
C ALA A 1111 -16.13 -69.45 25.31
N ALA A 1112 -15.55 -69.39 26.51
CA ALA A 1112 -16.01 -68.49 27.56
C ALA A 1112 -15.05 -67.30 27.65
N LEU A 1113 -15.61 -66.09 27.61
CA LEU A 1113 -14.90 -64.84 27.82
C LEU A 1113 -15.14 -64.39 29.26
N LEU A 1114 -14.14 -64.55 30.13
CA LEU A 1114 -14.13 -63.89 31.43
C LEU A 1114 -13.58 -62.47 31.20
N LYS A 1115 -14.46 -61.46 31.18
CA LYS A 1115 -14.05 -60.09 30.83
C LYS A 1115 -13.17 -59.49 31.93
N TYR A 1116 -13.67 -59.49 33.16
CA TYR A 1116 -12.94 -59.05 34.35
C TYR A 1116 -13.65 -59.51 35.63
N VAL A 1117 -12.89 -59.57 36.72
CA VAL A 1117 -13.42 -59.47 38.08
C VAL A 1117 -12.93 -58.18 38.68
N GLU A 1118 -13.85 -57.37 39.15
CA GLU A 1118 -13.55 -56.18 39.93
C GLU A 1118 -13.87 -56.44 41.40
N PHE A 1119 -12.95 -56.04 42.27
CA PHE A 1119 -13.27 -55.82 43.67
C PHE A 1119 -13.70 -54.38 43.83
N THR A 1120 -14.87 -54.17 44.41
CA THR A 1120 -15.36 -52.85 44.78
C THR A 1120 -15.16 -52.68 46.27
N ASN A 1121 -14.77 -51.50 46.74
CA ASN A 1121 -14.67 -51.25 48.18
C ASN A 1121 -16.03 -51.20 48.87
#